data_AF-A0A386PR95-F1
#
_entry.id   AF-A0A386PR95-F1
#
_cell.length_a   1.000
_cell.length_b   1.000
_cell.length_c   1.000
_cell.angle_alpha   90.00
_cell.angle_beta   90.00
_cell.angle_gamma   90.00
#
_symmetry.space_group_name_H-M   'P 1'
#
loop_
_entity.id
_entity.type
_entity.pdbx_description
1 polymer ?
#
loop_
_entity_poly.entity_id
_entity_poly.type
_entity_poly.pdbx_seq_one_letter_code
_entity_poly.pdbx_strand_id
1 'polypeptide(L)'
;MANKKITLSKRQLLLAAGTAMTLGLGTTIGQQVVVHADADNNTNSATTPSEKTATTSTATVPTNSGVQSSTQSSAVNTDSNSDSSTNSVTASSLENSASITGSSDSTNNSENEKIDSSSTVPSSTVNTVSSATNTSTTTTVDPKSTSAEVSPAAESTTAVQTPTPATATPSGTTVTTANTASQDKTAATTSTNFNLVDTTANTVTSDADHTNADNFTWSTDDDSGEASLVGTTDKLTDSSINIPTQITVTNNTTNASKQYNVTSIGESAFQGNKTVTSVKINSGVTDIDTAAFAYSNLQNLDLTDANNLTNIGNLAFVSDQIKTVDLPDSVQTIGDQAFTYNGALTSLTLPANLKSIGYQAFAANGNLTEVTLPANLQTIGTQAFLNDNNLQKIDFSKDTALTSIGDEAFSGDSHTLGIDLSNNNNLISIGNLAFAYNGNDNGGTYEVKLPDSLQTIGDQAFASNLKLQNIVIGPNVTSIGKQAFVYDTALTSVDLSNANKLTMIDDGAFVYTGLTGTLKTPTSLQTIGNQAFAGSHLSGLDLNEGLNTIGDSAFAYNELTGMVSIPSTIQNIGTEAFLSNQLTGVSTEASNFKIGTNTFSNNRITTVLAPNVTAEMINGYNPNAAVNQFAAIFTDSAHNNISTYFNVNIGGITEQALGISNLSNGVTYSNGVFTIPSGVKDFTFNWTLSLNPGSDQGYSGVYDAVLNDPDIKAVNSNIPAGTTWSASDNFISASVNNGDTTIPLSEIKVTVDGVESGSIDTTQAGNHTVVYSYGSESTTVTVSVYKRSGTYSLSGTNANVTYNGQNQFNSGNFQINLSNGTIYTPQNGDLELESTDSAVNAGTYQVGLSQQGKNNLANYLQTNGQNNLYDWTMAGGDTTDFVISPAQIIITVNNASKFAGTDDPELTANVEKPDINDGYNPTYTVSRDSGEKVGNYQINVNGVSDNPNYTVKVVPGTFTITTSKQSLVGSDFTMNIGDATPTAADFHASATDVDGNPLEVTVDLGTADLNTAGTYEVVLKASDGQSTTVHLIVQSKTDPTDPTDPTDPTDPTDPTDPTDPTDPTDPTDPTDPTDPTDPTDPTDPTDPTDPTDPTDPTDPTDPTDPTDPTDPTDPTDPTDPTDPTDPTDPTDPTDPTDPTDPTDPTDPTDPTDPTDPTDPTDPTDPTDPTDPTKPTDPAIPNVPITQSSNNQEKQPITAGRVYYVPETNGKKPGILIETGYQPTYQKASVATFPQTGNDSGVWMQVLGVLIGILTLGVIDIKKLHH
;
A
#
# COMPACT_ATOMS: atom_id res chain seq x y z
N MET A 1 -17.91 -62.69 -15.68
CA MET A 1 -18.65 -61.66 -14.93
C MET A 1 -17.68 -60.48 -14.76
N ALA A 2 -18.11 -59.27 -15.14
CA ALA A 2 -18.44 -58.19 -14.19
C ALA A 2 -17.24 -57.91 -13.26
N ASN A 3 -16.38 -56.92 -13.50
CA ASN A 3 -16.59 -55.61 -14.13
C ASN A 3 -17.64 -54.78 -13.38
N LYS A 4 -17.22 -54.20 -12.25
CA LYS A 4 -17.91 -53.09 -11.59
C LYS A 4 -16.89 -51.97 -11.39
N LYS A 5 -16.86 -50.99 -12.29
CA LYS A 5 -16.11 -49.75 -12.07
C LYS A 5 -16.76 -49.02 -10.90
N ILE A 6 -15.97 -48.51 -9.97
CA ILE A 6 -16.35 -47.35 -9.17
C ILE A 6 -15.81 -46.15 -9.94
N THR A 7 -16.70 -45.26 -10.38
CA THR A 7 -16.32 -44.02 -11.06
C THR A 7 -16.25 -42.92 -10.02
N LEU A 8 -15.03 -42.58 -9.59
CA LEU A 8 -14.80 -41.33 -8.84
C LEU A 8 -15.02 -40.15 -9.80
N SER A 9 -15.63 -39.07 -9.30
CA SER A 9 -15.90 -37.88 -10.10
C SER A 9 -14.65 -37.00 -10.22
N LYS A 10 -14.55 -36.21 -11.30
CA LYS A 10 -13.38 -35.33 -11.52
C LYS A 10 -13.20 -34.26 -10.44
N ARG A 11 -14.23 -33.93 -9.64
CA ARG A 11 -14.12 -32.98 -8.51
C ARG A 11 -13.23 -33.46 -7.36
N GLN A 12 -12.80 -34.73 -7.34
CA GLN A 12 -11.85 -35.27 -6.36
C GLN A 12 -10.50 -35.68 -6.98
N LEU A 13 -10.18 -35.21 -8.20
CA LEU A 13 -8.89 -35.45 -8.85
C LEU A 13 -8.20 -34.16 -9.34
N LEU A 14 -8.57 -33.02 -8.74
CA LEU A 14 -7.95 -31.70 -8.97
C LEU A 14 -7.44 -31.03 -7.68
N LEU A 15 -7.32 -31.78 -6.57
CA LEU A 15 -6.74 -31.34 -5.30
C LEU A 15 -5.39 -32.05 -5.04
N ALA A 16 -4.55 -32.18 -6.07
CA ALA A 16 -3.27 -32.90 -6.00
C ALA A 16 -2.19 -32.33 -6.95
N ALA A 17 -2.18 -31.02 -7.15
CA ALA A 17 -1.19 -30.31 -7.97
C ALA A 17 -1.05 -28.83 -7.53
N GLY A 18 -0.67 -28.58 -6.27
CA GLY A 18 -0.64 -27.23 -5.69
C GLY A 18 0.51 -26.90 -4.73
N THR A 19 1.16 -27.86 -4.09
CA THR A 19 2.22 -27.61 -3.07
C THR A 19 3.32 -28.68 -3.10
N ALA A 20 4.54 -28.35 -3.57
CA ALA A 20 5.70 -29.26 -3.50
C ALA A 20 7.09 -28.61 -3.79
N MET A 21 7.44 -27.46 -3.17
CA MET A 21 8.81 -26.94 -3.02
C MET A 21 8.74 -25.73 -2.06
N THR A 22 9.52 -25.58 -0.99
CA THR A 22 10.63 -26.40 -0.42
C THR A 22 10.52 -26.24 1.11
N LEU A 23 10.77 -27.25 1.97
CA LEU A 23 12.10 -27.64 2.45
C LEU A 23 12.14 -29.08 2.98
N GLY A 24 13.29 -29.76 2.78
CA GLY A 24 13.75 -30.87 3.63
C GLY A 24 14.84 -30.33 4.59
N LEU A 25 15.29 -31.06 5.62
CA LEU A 25 15.39 -32.52 5.78
C LEU A 25 14.96 -32.95 7.20
N GLY A 26 14.60 -34.23 7.38
CA GLY A 26 14.20 -34.79 8.68
C GLY A 26 15.17 -35.83 9.26
N THR A 27 14.79 -36.39 10.41
CA THR A 27 15.45 -37.52 11.11
C THR A 27 14.48 -38.68 11.33
N THR A 28 14.98 -39.84 11.80
CA THR A 28 14.33 -41.15 11.69
C THR A 28 14.24 -41.87 13.05
N ILE A 29 13.48 -42.98 13.13
CA ILE A 29 13.27 -43.96 14.23
C ILE A 29 11.91 -43.75 14.94
N GLY A 30 11.07 -44.77 15.20
CA GLY A 30 11.10 -46.13 14.65
C GLY A 30 10.18 -47.18 15.34
N GLN A 31 9.49 -47.98 14.52
CA GLN A 31 9.02 -49.37 14.74
C GLN A 31 7.96 -49.73 15.83
N GLN A 32 7.11 -50.71 15.47
CA GLN A 32 6.19 -51.57 16.27
C GLN A 32 4.76 -51.02 16.53
N VAL A 33 3.70 -51.61 15.92
CA VAL A 33 2.95 -52.86 16.27
C VAL A 33 2.03 -52.60 17.48
N VAL A 34 0.71 -52.77 17.37
CA VAL A 34 -0.04 -54.05 17.43
C VAL A 34 -1.19 -54.15 16.41
N VAL A 35 -1.52 -55.38 16.00
CA VAL A 35 -2.72 -55.79 15.24
C VAL A 35 -3.50 -56.82 16.09
N HIS A 36 -4.81 -56.99 15.82
CA HIS A 36 -5.78 -58.00 16.32
C HIS A 36 -6.72 -57.55 17.46
N ALA A 37 -7.97 -58.05 17.57
CA ALA A 37 -8.87 -58.65 16.55
C ALA A 37 -10.29 -58.90 17.12
N ASP A 38 -11.29 -58.84 16.21
CA ASP A 38 -12.50 -59.67 16.13
C ASP A 38 -13.54 -59.75 17.28
N ALA A 39 -14.65 -60.42 16.93
CA ALA A 39 -15.78 -60.90 17.75
C ALA A 39 -16.94 -59.89 18.03
N ASP A 40 -18.22 -60.20 17.76
CA ASP A 40 -18.76 -61.40 17.07
C ASP A 40 -20.22 -61.27 16.55
N ASN A 41 -20.60 -62.26 15.74
CA ASN A 41 -21.93 -62.83 15.48
C ASN A 41 -23.08 -62.05 14.76
N ASN A 42 -23.18 -62.26 13.43
CA ASN A 42 -24.07 -63.29 12.81
C ASN A 42 -25.61 -63.26 13.05
N THR A 43 -26.43 -63.21 11.98
CA THR A 43 -27.26 -64.37 11.53
C THR A 43 -28.11 -64.16 10.26
N ASN A 44 -28.02 -65.15 9.33
CA ASN A 44 -29.09 -65.73 8.49
C ASN A 44 -29.92 -64.88 7.48
N SER A 45 -30.46 -65.42 6.37
CA SER A 45 -30.14 -66.63 5.58
C SER A 45 -30.98 -66.69 4.28
N ALA A 46 -30.37 -67.18 3.17
CA ALA A 46 -31.03 -67.86 2.02
C ALA A 46 -32.08 -67.07 1.17
N THR A 47 -32.50 -67.44 -0.05
CA THR A 47 -32.21 -68.62 -0.91
C THR A 47 -32.31 -68.24 -2.42
N THR A 48 -31.56 -68.93 -3.29
CA THR A 48 -31.76 -69.02 -4.76
C THR A 48 -32.66 -70.25 -5.08
N PRO A 49 -32.94 -70.77 -6.32
CA PRO A 49 -32.24 -70.61 -7.63
C PRO A 49 -33.04 -70.77 -8.96
N SER A 50 -32.30 -70.87 -10.10
CA SER A 50 -32.61 -71.70 -11.31
C SER A 50 -33.71 -71.21 -12.31
N GLU A 51 -33.70 -71.51 -13.63
CA GLU A 51 -32.71 -72.13 -14.55
C GLU A 51 -33.08 -71.95 -16.07
N LYS A 52 -32.17 -72.39 -16.98
CA LYS A 52 -32.42 -73.17 -18.24
C LYS A 52 -32.64 -72.57 -19.67
N THR A 53 -31.56 -72.68 -20.47
CA THR A 53 -31.40 -73.43 -21.77
C THR A 53 -31.97 -73.01 -23.16
N ALA A 54 -31.04 -73.06 -24.15
CA ALA A 54 -31.11 -73.75 -25.47
C ALA A 54 -31.93 -73.12 -26.65
N THR A 55 -31.64 -73.33 -27.97
CA THR A 55 -30.51 -73.95 -28.72
C THR A 55 -30.54 -73.58 -30.24
N THR A 56 -29.44 -73.87 -30.96
CA THR A 56 -29.34 -74.28 -32.41
C THR A 56 -29.79 -73.35 -33.56
N SER A 57 -28.79 -72.72 -34.19
CA SER A 57 -28.39 -72.86 -35.62
C SER A 57 -29.41 -73.04 -36.76
N THR A 58 -29.24 -72.25 -37.83
CA THR A 58 -29.14 -72.75 -39.23
C THR A 58 -28.41 -71.72 -40.11
N ALA A 59 -27.99 -72.10 -41.32
CA ALA A 59 -27.20 -71.25 -42.22
C ALA A 59 -27.77 -71.22 -43.64
N THR A 60 -27.55 -70.13 -44.37
CA THR A 60 -27.40 -70.18 -45.84
C THR A 60 -26.76 -68.90 -46.38
N VAL A 61 -25.91 -69.05 -47.40
CA VAL A 61 -25.53 -68.02 -48.36
C VAL A 61 -26.05 -68.48 -49.72
N PRO A 62 -26.55 -67.57 -50.56
CA PRO A 62 -26.18 -67.68 -51.97
C PRO A 62 -25.94 -66.32 -52.66
N THR A 63 -24.73 -66.16 -53.20
CA THR A 63 -24.43 -65.61 -54.54
C THR A 63 -24.73 -64.14 -54.90
N ASN A 64 -24.13 -63.52 -55.93
CA ASN A 64 -22.79 -63.66 -56.57
C ASN A 64 -22.66 -62.61 -57.71
N SER A 65 -21.47 -62.04 -57.92
CA SER A 65 -20.96 -61.45 -59.19
C SER A 65 -21.63 -60.19 -59.78
N GLY A 66 -20.86 -59.45 -60.58
CA GLY A 66 -21.24 -58.19 -61.27
C GLY A 66 -20.32 -57.01 -60.96
N VAL A 67 -18.97 -57.11 -60.99
CA VAL A 67 -18.08 -57.42 -62.13
C VAL A 67 -18.05 -56.32 -63.20
N GLN A 68 -16.82 -55.87 -63.54
CA GLN A 68 -16.43 -54.96 -64.62
C GLN A 68 -16.88 -53.48 -64.51
N SER A 69 -16.19 -52.51 -65.15
CA SER A 69 -14.78 -52.43 -65.57
C SER A 69 -14.51 -51.05 -66.13
N SER A 70 -13.35 -50.46 -65.78
CA SER A 70 -12.64 -49.46 -66.57
C SER A 70 -13.50 -48.19 -66.90
N THR A 71 -13.08 -47.21 -67.70
CA THR A 71 -11.84 -47.06 -68.48
C THR A 71 -11.36 -45.60 -68.44
N GLN A 72 -10.07 -45.44 -68.69
CA GLN A 72 -9.41 -44.35 -69.44
C GLN A 72 -10.29 -43.16 -69.88
N SER A 73 -9.95 -41.91 -69.52
CA SER A 73 -8.73 -41.15 -69.89
C SER A 73 -8.87 -40.45 -71.24
N SER A 74 -8.21 -39.28 -71.33
CA SER A 74 -8.07 -38.41 -72.50
C SER A 74 -9.37 -37.66 -72.84
N ALA A 75 -9.46 -36.32 -72.80
CA ALA A 75 -8.54 -35.25 -73.24
C ALA A 75 -8.37 -35.17 -74.77
N VAL A 76 -7.78 -34.06 -75.25
CA VAL A 76 -7.62 -33.65 -76.66
C VAL A 76 -8.90 -33.05 -77.27
N ASN A 77 -8.91 -31.90 -77.97
CA ASN A 77 -8.04 -30.71 -77.97
C ASN A 77 -8.79 -29.56 -78.72
N THR A 78 -8.15 -28.40 -78.94
CA THR A 78 -8.25 -27.47 -80.11
C THR A 78 -9.34 -27.74 -81.18
N ASP A 79 -10.05 -26.73 -81.74
CA ASP A 79 -9.47 -25.46 -82.22
C ASP A 79 -10.47 -24.33 -82.59
N SER A 80 -9.97 -23.09 -82.50
CA SER A 80 -10.13 -21.90 -83.36
C SER A 80 -11.45 -21.43 -84.06
N ASN A 81 -11.60 -20.10 -84.03
CA ASN A 81 -12.21 -19.18 -85.03
C ASN A 81 -13.72 -19.22 -85.37
N SER A 82 -14.44 -18.13 -85.05
CA SER A 82 -14.77 -17.09 -86.07
C SER A 82 -15.42 -15.81 -85.50
N ASP A 83 -14.94 -14.66 -86.00
CA ASP A 83 -15.64 -13.50 -86.58
C ASP A 83 -17.19 -13.38 -86.55
N SER A 84 -17.79 -12.18 -86.63
CA SER A 84 -17.30 -10.79 -86.46
C SER A 84 -18.45 -9.75 -86.63
N SER A 85 -18.24 -8.52 -86.10
CA SER A 85 -18.81 -7.25 -86.59
C SER A 85 -20.35 -7.06 -86.46
N THR A 86 -20.98 -5.87 -86.58
CA THR A 86 -20.64 -4.45 -86.91
C THR A 86 -21.54 -3.56 -86.00
N ASN A 87 -21.49 -2.21 -85.85
CA ASN A 87 -20.77 -1.03 -86.39
C ASN A 87 -21.02 0.16 -85.40
N SER A 88 -20.45 1.37 -85.47
CA SER A 88 -19.36 1.98 -86.29
C SER A 88 -18.87 3.32 -85.66
N VAL A 89 -17.55 3.53 -85.58
CA VAL A 89 -16.77 4.72 -86.05
C VAL A 89 -17.09 6.11 -85.42
N THR A 90 -16.14 6.99 -85.02
CA THR A 90 -14.71 7.23 -85.40
C THR A 90 -13.80 7.41 -84.15
N ALA A 91 -12.47 7.58 -84.33
CA ALA A 91 -11.51 7.89 -83.25
C ALA A 91 -10.31 8.76 -83.72
N SER A 92 -9.76 9.61 -82.83
CA SER A 92 -8.48 10.36 -82.98
C SER A 92 -8.00 10.96 -81.65
N SER A 93 -6.72 11.12 -81.29
CA SER A 93 -5.45 10.53 -81.81
C SER A 93 -4.23 11.02 -81.00
N LEU A 94 -3.15 10.22 -80.95
CA LEU A 94 -1.72 10.55 -80.66
C LEU A 94 -1.22 10.71 -79.19
N GLU A 95 -0.20 9.89 -78.87
CA GLU A 95 1.15 10.14 -78.30
C GLU A 95 1.47 11.51 -77.62
N ASN A 96 2.40 11.64 -76.64
CA ASN A 96 3.64 10.89 -76.39
C ASN A 96 4.26 11.11 -74.97
N SER A 97 5.27 10.30 -74.63
CA SER A 97 6.53 10.60 -73.89
C SER A 97 6.61 10.74 -72.34
N ALA A 98 7.63 10.02 -71.83
CA ALA A 98 8.53 10.33 -70.70
C ALA A 98 8.11 10.09 -69.23
N SER A 99 9.13 9.77 -68.40
CA SER A 99 9.04 9.43 -66.98
C SER A 99 10.35 9.71 -66.22
N ILE A 100 10.30 9.66 -64.88
CA ILE A 100 11.41 9.75 -63.90
C ILE A 100 11.90 11.17 -63.52
N THR A 101 12.38 11.30 -62.28
CA THR A 101 12.88 12.48 -61.52
C THR A 101 11.81 13.44 -60.96
N GLY A 102 11.90 13.96 -59.73
CA GLY A 102 12.81 13.64 -58.59
C GLY A 102 13.52 14.87 -58.00
N SER A 103 13.64 14.94 -56.66
CA SER A 103 14.19 16.08 -55.88
C SER A 103 13.40 17.40 -56.01
N SER A 104 13.50 18.40 -55.13
CA SER A 104 14.00 18.53 -53.73
C SER A 104 13.36 19.84 -53.14
N ASP A 105 13.70 20.45 -52.00
CA ASP A 105 14.88 20.35 -51.13
C ASP A 105 14.65 20.81 -49.68
N SER A 106 15.64 20.50 -48.84
CA SER A 106 15.86 21.01 -47.48
C SER A 106 16.49 22.41 -47.48
N THR A 107 16.44 23.13 -46.34
CA THR A 107 17.40 24.15 -45.81
C THR A 107 16.71 24.99 -44.70
N ASN A 108 17.38 25.56 -43.69
CA ASN A 108 18.69 25.22 -43.09
C ASN A 108 18.80 25.71 -41.63
N ASN A 109 19.80 25.16 -40.94
CA ASN A 109 20.53 25.60 -39.73
C ASN A 109 20.26 26.98 -39.04
N SER A 110 20.14 26.90 -37.70
CA SER A 110 20.98 27.55 -36.65
C SER A 110 20.88 29.03 -36.23
N GLU A 111 21.34 29.25 -34.98
CA GLU A 111 21.84 30.48 -34.31
C GLU A 111 20.88 31.35 -33.46
N ASN A 112 20.83 31.00 -32.15
CA ASN A 112 21.43 31.75 -31.01
C ASN A 112 20.88 33.14 -30.56
N GLU A 113 20.96 33.36 -29.23
CA GLU A 113 20.92 34.61 -28.45
C GLU A 113 19.67 35.56 -28.44
N LYS A 114 18.94 35.49 -27.30
CA LYS A 114 18.91 36.53 -26.23
C LYS A 114 18.16 37.87 -26.47
N ILE A 115 17.79 38.50 -25.34
CA ILE A 115 17.37 39.91 -25.12
C ILE A 115 15.87 40.25 -25.31
N ASP A 116 15.19 40.31 -24.16
CA ASP A 116 14.45 41.46 -23.59
C ASP A 116 13.28 42.15 -24.33
N SER A 117 12.34 42.56 -23.47
CA SER A 117 11.20 43.47 -23.58
C SER A 117 11.19 44.53 -24.70
N SER A 118 10.01 44.70 -25.32
CA SER A 118 9.09 45.83 -25.05
C SER A 118 8.39 46.43 -26.29
N SER A 119 7.09 46.74 -26.12
CA SER A 119 6.30 47.65 -26.98
C SER A 119 6.04 47.17 -28.44
N THR A 120 5.12 47.73 -29.23
CA THR A 120 4.02 48.67 -28.94
C THR A 120 2.80 48.35 -29.84
N VAL A 121 1.62 48.86 -29.49
CA VAL A 121 0.42 48.87 -30.36
C VAL A 121 0.68 49.67 -31.66
N PRO A 122 -0.08 49.45 -32.75
CA PRO A 122 -1.09 50.48 -33.05
C PRO A 122 -2.40 50.02 -33.73
N SER A 123 -3.50 50.66 -33.29
CA SER A 123 -4.56 51.24 -34.12
C SER A 123 -5.41 50.38 -35.08
N SER A 124 -6.72 50.33 -34.78
CA SER A 124 -7.75 50.66 -35.78
C SER A 124 -8.60 51.87 -35.34
N THR A 125 -8.62 52.89 -36.20
CA THR A 125 -9.30 54.19 -36.14
C THR A 125 -10.78 54.09 -36.56
N VAL A 126 -11.72 55.03 -36.32
CA VAL A 126 -11.91 56.14 -35.34
C VAL A 126 -13.34 56.73 -35.57
N ASN A 127 -13.78 57.73 -34.77
CA ASN A 127 -14.98 58.60 -34.97
C ASN A 127 -16.39 57.98 -34.77
N THR A 128 -17.46 58.69 -34.33
CA THR A 128 -17.62 60.00 -33.63
C THR A 128 -19.05 60.20 -33.08
N VAL A 129 -19.16 60.75 -31.85
CA VAL A 129 -20.06 61.87 -31.43
C VAL A 129 -21.61 61.70 -31.34
N SER A 130 -22.12 62.05 -30.14
CA SER A 130 -23.43 62.67 -29.81
C SER A 130 -24.73 61.87 -29.55
N SER A 131 -25.13 61.90 -28.27
CA SER A 131 -26.34 62.56 -27.73
C SER A 131 -27.74 61.88 -27.68
N ALA A 132 -28.29 61.92 -26.45
CA ALA A 132 -29.63 62.41 -26.07
C ALA A 132 -30.79 61.44 -25.71
N THR A 133 -31.26 61.64 -24.45
CA THR A 133 -32.66 61.62 -23.94
C THR A 133 -33.50 60.34 -23.85
N ASN A 134 -33.93 60.05 -22.61
CA ASN A 134 -35.29 59.72 -22.09
C ASN A 134 -36.18 58.68 -22.84
N THR A 135 -37.01 57.86 -22.19
CA THR A 135 -37.88 58.12 -21.01
C THR A 135 -38.25 56.75 -20.39
N SER A 136 -37.89 56.43 -19.14
CA SER A 136 -38.70 56.56 -17.90
C SER A 136 -40.16 56.06 -17.96
N THR A 137 -40.46 55.05 -17.13
CA THR A 137 -41.67 55.00 -16.26
C THR A 137 -41.35 54.21 -15.00
N THR A 138 -41.93 54.62 -13.86
CA THR A 138 -41.78 54.00 -12.54
C THR A 138 -43.13 53.62 -11.96
N THR A 139 -43.13 52.67 -11.01
CA THR A 139 -44.11 52.64 -9.90
C THR A 139 -43.43 52.07 -8.66
N THR A 140 -43.65 52.71 -7.52
CA THR A 140 -43.01 52.40 -6.22
C THR A 140 -44.08 52.31 -5.13
N VAL A 141 -43.91 51.37 -4.18
CA VAL A 141 -44.44 51.56 -2.81
C VAL A 141 -43.53 50.88 -1.78
N ASP A 142 -43.24 51.66 -0.74
CA ASP A 142 -42.64 51.34 0.57
C ASP A 142 -43.72 51.82 1.63
N PRO A 143 -43.52 52.01 2.95
CA PRO A 143 -42.39 51.71 3.83
C PRO A 143 -42.70 51.14 5.24
N LYS A 144 -41.65 50.69 5.96
CA LYS A 144 -41.30 51.01 7.38
C LYS A 144 -40.06 50.18 7.82
N SER A 145 -38.96 50.70 8.39
CA SER A 145 -38.71 51.77 9.40
C SER A 145 -39.13 51.35 10.83
N THR A 146 -38.32 51.41 11.90
CA THR A 146 -37.35 52.44 12.41
C THR A 146 -36.16 51.78 13.16
N SER A 147 -34.88 52.21 13.07
CA SER A 147 -34.18 53.35 13.76
C SER A 147 -34.27 53.37 15.30
N ALA A 148 -33.27 53.72 16.12
CA ALA A 148 -31.81 54.03 16.02
C ALA A 148 -31.21 53.78 17.46
N GLU A 149 -30.06 54.22 17.99
CA GLU A 149 -28.92 55.14 17.70
C GLU A 149 -27.77 54.69 18.69
N VAL A 150 -26.56 55.23 18.96
CA VAL A 150 -25.78 56.50 18.82
C VAL A 150 -24.26 56.15 18.77
N SER A 151 -23.37 57.07 18.36
CA SER A 151 -21.90 56.99 18.57
C SER A 151 -21.29 58.39 18.82
N PRO A 152 -20.18 58.50 19.57
CA PRO A 152 -18.98 59.19 19.03
C PRO A 152 -17.65 58.51 19.44
N ALA A 153 -16.73 58.22 18.51
CA ALA A 153 -15.66 59.10 17.98
C ALA A 153 -14.38 59.15 18.88
N ALA A 154 -13.16 59.35 18.35
CA ALA A 154 -12.77 59.86 17.03
C ALA A 154 -11.41 59.33 16.51
N GLU A 155 -11.22 59.41 15.19
CA GLU A 155 -9.93 59.55 14.44
C GLU A 155 -8.87 58.41 14.55
N SER A 156 -8.13 57.99 13.51
CA SER A 156 -8.15 58.15 12.03
C SER A 156 -7.06 57.18 11.45
N THR A 157 -6.85 56.84 10.16
CA THR A 157 -7.27 57.38 8.84
C THR A 157 -7.14 56.31 7.72
N THR A 158 -7.82 56.52 6.57
CA THR A 158 -7.49 56.02 5.20
C THR A 158 -7.40 54.52 4.86
N ALA A 159 -8.44 54.07 4.13
CA ALA A 159 -8.38 53.44 2.79
C ALA A 159 -7.60 52.13 2.55
N VAL A 160 -8.34 51.08 2.17
CA VAL A 160 -7.84 49.86 1.52
C VAL A 160 -8.72 49.53 0.30
N GLN A 161 -8.09 49.24 -0.84
CA GLN A 161 -8.64 48.35 -1.89
C GLN A 161 -7.51 47.46 -2.41
N THR A 162 -7.87 46.25 -2.81
CA THR A 162 -6.99 45.14 -3.25
C THR A 162 -6.27 45.45 -4.57
N PRO A 163 -5.11 44.81 -4.82
CA PRO A 163 -5.18 43.68 -5.78
C PRO A 163 -4.25 42.47 -5.47
N THR A 164 -4.61 41.39 -6.17
CA THR A 164 -3.89 40.15 -6.54
C THR A 164 -2.36 40.07 -6.35
N PRO A 165 -1.80 38.94 -5.85
CA PRO A 165 -0.36 38.71 -5.76
C PRO A 165 0.27 38.23 -7.09
N ALA A 166 1.56 38.52 -7.27
CA ALA A 166 2.39 37.95 -8.33
C ALA A 166 3.85 37.73 -7.86
N THR A 167 4.43 36.63 -8.32
CA THR A 167 5.84 36.17 -8.28
C THR A 167 6.94 37.18 -7.93
N ALA A 168 7.77 36.89 -6.91
CA ALA A 168 9.23 37.09 -6.91
C ALA A 168 9.95 36.47 -5.68
N THR A 169 11.04 35.73 -5.93
CA THR A 169 12.17 35.42 -5.02
C THR A 169 13.29 36.46 -5.20
N PRO A 170 14.44 36.41 -4.47
CA PRO A 170 14.76 35.79 -3.16
C PRO A 170 15.41 36.79 -2.16
N SER A 171 15.71 36.36 -0.92
CA SER A 171 16.99 36.60 -0.21
C SER A 171 16.94 36.21 1.30
N GLY A 172 18.07 35.74 1.84
CA GLY A 172 18.38 35.82 3.29
C GLY A 172 18.67 37.27 3.72
N THR A 173 18.99 37.61 4.97
CA THR A 173 19.64 36.89 6.09
C THR A 173 19.16 37.64 7.38
N THR A 174 19.32 37.25 8.65
CA THR A 174 20.20 36.32 9.39
C THR A 174 19.54 35.94 10.75
N VAL A 175 20.30 35.36 11.68
CA VAL A 175 20.07 35.28 13.16
C VAL A 175 19.47 33.96 13.68
N THR A 176 20.38 33.00 13.83
CA THR A 176 20.54 32.02 14.93
C THR A 176 19.41 31.04 15.24
N THR A 177 19.73 29.75 15.05
CA THR A 177 19.04 28.61 15.67
C THR A 177 19.18 28.66 17.20
N ALA A 178 18.11 29.01 17.90
CA ALA A 178 17.93 28.66 19.31
C ALA A 178 17.16 27.33 19.38
N ASN A 179 17.55 26.43 20.29
CA ASN A 179 16.77 25.22 20.55
C ASN A 179 15.44 25.60 21.23
N THR A 180 14.33 25.27 20.58
CA THR A 180 13.00 25.20 21.21
C THR A 180 12.39 23.85 20.86
N ALA A 181 12.09 23.05 21.89
CA ALA A 181 11.50 21.74 21.73
C ALA A 181 10.10 21.83 21.12
N SER A 182 9.74 20.85 20.29
CA SER A 182 8.33 20.60 19.95
C SER A 182 7.72 19.81 21.10
N GLN A 183 6.95 20.49 21.95
CA GLN A 183 6.02 19.82 22.84
C GLN A 183 4.82 19.35 21.99
N ASP A 184 4.44 18.08 22.09
CA ASP A 184 3.21 17.81 22.83
C ASP A 184 3.23 16.42 23.50
N LYS A 185 3.52 16.43 24.80
CA LYS A 185 3.09 15.41 25.75
C LYS A 185 2.92 16.15 27.08
N THR A 186 1.68 16.47 27.46
CA THR A 186 1.38 17.12 28.75
C THR A 186 1.52 16.14 29.93
N ALA A 187 2.73 15.63 30.12
CA ALA A 187 3.20 14.92 31.30
C ALA A 187 4.62 15.42 31.58
N ALA A 188 4.86 15.97 32.76
CA ALA A 188 6.11 16.67 33.05
C ALA A 188 7.30 15.70 33.12
N THR A 189 8.25 15.84 32.19
CA THR A 189 9.54 15.14 32.23
C THR A 189 10.68 16.11 32.53
N THR A 190 11.61 15.64 33.36
CA THR A 190 12.83 16.35 33.76
C THR A 190 13.91 16.24 32.68
N SER A 191 14.79 17.24 32.62
CA SER A 191 16.09 17.06 31.95
C SER A 191 16.89 16.01 32.72
N THR A 192 17.20 14.89 32.10
CA THR A 192 17.99 13.80 32.72
C THR A 192 19.47 14.00 32.42
N ASN A 193 20.27 14.13 33.48
CA ASN A 193 21.70 14.41 33.43
C ASN A 193 22.54 13.11 33.44
N PHE A 194 22.18 12.14 32.60
CA PHE A 194 22.89 10.86 32.51
C PHE A 194 24.31 11.04 31.96
N ASN A 195 25.31 10.71 32.79
CA ASN A 195 26.74 10.74 32.44
C ASN A 195 27.28 9.30 32.35
N LEU A 196 28.10 8.99 31.33
CA LEU A 196 28.73 7.67 31.19
C LEU A 196 29.70 7.38 32.35
N VAL A 197 29.63 6.17 32.90
CA VAL A 197 30.51 5.71 33.98
C VAL A 197 31.86 5.27 33.40
N ASP A 198 32.93 6.01 33.72
CA ASP A 198 34.31 5.59 33.45
C ASP A 198 34.68 4.37 34.31
N THR A 199 34.70 3.19 33.69
CA THR A 199 35.05 1.90 34.31
C THR A 199 36.55 1.69 34.51
N THR A 200 37.40 2.65 34.09
CA THR A 200 38.84 2.66 34.43
C THR A 200 39.07 3.39 35.75
N ALA A 201 38.39 4.52 35.96
CA ALA A 201 38.45 5.29 37.20
C ALA A 201 37.55 4.73 38.32
N ASN A 202 36.53 3.93 38.00
CA ASN A 202 35.54 3.43 38.96
C ASN A 202 35.26 1.93 38.78
N THR A 203 34.97 1.23 39.86
CA THR A 203 34.44 -0.15 39.87
C THR A 203 32.92 -0.08 40.02
N VAL A 204 32.18 -0.94 39.30
CA VAL A 204 30.71 -1.02 39.42
C VAL A 204 30.29 -2.37 39.99
N THR A 205 29.44 -2.36 41.02
CA THR A 205 28.91 -3.59 41.64
C THR A 205 27.38 -3.58 41.66
N SER A 206 26.76 -4.72 41.34
CA SER A 206 25.33 -4.94 41.44
C SER A 206 24.88 -5.20 42.88
N ASP A 207 23.57 -5.22 43.08
CA ASP A 207 22.92 -5.98 44.16
C ASP A 207 23.13 -7.50 44.01
N ALA A 208 22.75 -8.24 45.06
CA ALA A 208 22.89 -9.71 45.10
C ALA A 208 21.90 -10.39 44.14
N ASP A 209 22.21 -11.63 43.75
CA ASP A 209 21.38 -12.50 42.91
C ASP A 209 21.07 -11.97 41.48
N HIS A 210 21.76 -10.91 41.06
CA HIS A 210 21.74 -10.34 39.71
C HIS A 210 23.06 -10.58 38.96
N THR A 211 23.06 -10.39 37.65
CA THR A 211 24.28 -10.45 36.84
C THR A 211 25.21 -9.31 37.24
N ASN A 212 26.50 -9.61 37.42
CA ASN A 212 27.49 -8.65 37.88
C ASN A 212 27.48 -7.37 37.03
N ALA A 213 27.25 -6.21 37.67
CA ALA A 213 27.15 -4.92 36.98
C ALA A 213 28.37 -4.59 36.11
N ASP A 214 29.55 -5.12 36.48
CA ASP A 214 30.82 -4.97 35.78
C ASP A 214 30.85 -5.65 34.37
N ASN A 215 29.83 -6.48 34.05
CA ASN A 215 29.57 -7.08 32.73
C ASN A 215 28.83 -6.13 31.76
N PHE A 216 28.36 -4.98 32.24
CA PHE A 216 27.59 -3.98 31.47
C PHE A 216 28.28 -2.62 31.49
N THR A 217 27.94 -1.76 30.52
CA THR A 217 28.27 -0.33 30.57
C THR A 217 27.05 0.46 31.03
N TRP A 218 27.32 1.53 31.78
CA TRP A 218 26.29 2.28 32.51
C TRP A 218 26.44 3.77 32.24
N SER A 219 25.31 4.47 32.22
CA SER A 219 25.25 5.90 32.49
C SER A 219 24.49 6.17 33.78
N THR A 220 24.82 7.24 34.48
CA THR A 220 24.24 7.59 35.79
C THR A 220 23.89 9.07 35.86
N ASP A 221 22.71 9.40 36.37
CA ASP A 221 22.30 10.75 36.68
C ASP A 221 22.59 11.04 38.16
N ASP A 222 23.43 12.05 38.40
CA ASP A 222 23.91 12.41 39.73
C ASP A 222 22.86 13.17 40.55
N ASP A 223 21.90 13.85 39.90
CA ASP A 223 20.86 14.66 40.53
C ASP A 223 19.62 13.82 40.90
N SER A 224 19.21 12.87 40.05
CA SER A 224 18.10 11.94 40.35
C SER A 224 18.53 10.71 41.18
N GLY A 225 19.78 10.26 41.03
CA GLY A 225 20.25 8.99 41.61
C GLY A 225 19.83 7.76 40.79
N GLU A 226 19.69 7.91 39.48
CA GLU A 226 19.28 6.87 38.55
C GLU A 226 20.44 6.36 37.67
N ALA A 227 20.28 5.18 37.09
CA ALA A 227 21.21 4.53 36.18
C ALA A 227 20.48 3.92 34.98
N SER A 228 21.11 4.05 33.81
CA SER A 228 20.69 3.38 32.56
C SER A 228 21.75 2.37 32.14
N LEU A 229 21.32 1.18 31.73
CA LEU A 229 22.18 0.16 31.13
C LEU A 229 22.32 0.47 29.64
N VAL A 230 23.53 0.81 29.18
CA VAL A 230 23.78 1.37 27.83
C VAL A 230 24.73 0.52 26.97
N GLY A 231 25.01 -0.72 27.38
CA GLY A 231 25.89 -1.62 26.65
C GLY A 231 26.37 -2.83 27.45
N THR A 232 27.15 -3.70 26.81
CA THR A 232 27.80 -4.88 27.41
C THR A 232 29.32 -4.76 27.33
N THR A 233 30.04 -5.31 28.31
CA THR A 233 31.52 -5.41 28.28
C THR A 233 31.98 -6.79 27.83
N ASP A 234 33.26 -6.92 27.42
CA ASP A 234 33.88 -8.20 27.05
C ASP A 234 33.88 -9.26 28.16
N LYS A 235 33.47 -8.89 29.39
CA LYS A 235 33.30 -9.82 30.53
C LYS A 235 31.99 -10.62 30.45
N LEU A 236 31.02 -10.21 29.62
CA LEU A 236 29.71 -10.86 29.53
C LEU A 236 29.80 -12.21 28.79
N THR A 237 30.05 -13.27 29.55
CA THR A 237 30.03 -14.66 29.07
C THR A 237 28.69 -15.36 29.28
N ASP A 238 27.80 -14.78 30.08
CA ASP A 238 26.57 -15.43 30.54
C ASP A 238 25.46 -15.29 29.49
N SER A 239 24.88 -16.41 29.06
CA SER A 239 23.76 -16.40 28.09
C SER A 239 22.40 -16.14 28.71
N SER A 240 22.29 -16.19 30.04
CA SER A 240 21.12 -15.75 30.79
C SER A 240 21.53 -14.66 31.77
N ILE A 241 20.92 -13.49 31.65
CA ILE A 241 21.21 -12.33 32.50
C ILE A 241 20.01 -11.91 33.34
N ASN A 242 20.27 -11.39 34.53
CA ASN A 242 19.28 -10.78 35.42
C ASN A 242 19.74 -9.34 35.72
N ILE A 243 18.99 -8.34 35.24
CA ILE A 243 19.42 -6.93 35.27
C ILE A 243 19.38 -6.39 36.70
N PRO A 244 20.49 -5.88 37.28
CA PRO A 244 20.53 -5.34 38.65
C PRO A 244 19.42 -4.33 38.97
N THR A 245 18.80 -4.38 40.16
CA THR A 245 17.86 -3.32 40.58
C THR A 245 18.60 -2.03 40.94
N GLN A 246 19.83 -2.16 41.44
CA GLN A 246 20.67 -1.06 41.89
C GLN A 246 22.13 -1.34 41.55
N ILE A 247 22.84 -0.31 41.12
CA ILE A 247 24.30 -0.35 40.99
C ILE A 247 24.96 0.54 42.04
N THR A 248 26.14 0.16 42.50
CA THR A 248 27.04 1.03 43.27
C THR A 248 28.29 1.30 42.46
N VAL A 249 28.52 2.56 42.12
CA VAL A 249 29.75 3.03 41.46
C VAL A 249 30.71 3.47 42.57
N THR A 250 31.91 2.91 42.58
CA THR A 250 32.95 3.22 43.58
C THR A 250 34.21 3.71 42.89
N ASN A 251 34.68 4.90 43.24
CA ASN A 251 35.88 5.47 42.64
C ASN A 251 37.16 4.80 43.16
N ASN A 252 37.96 4.27 42.23
CA ASN A 252 39.12 3.40 42.50
C ASN A 252 40.26 4.10 43.26
N THR A 253 40.30 5.44 43.26
CA THR A 253 41.37 6.23 43.90
C THR A 253 40.97 6.79 45.27
N THR A 254 39.70 7.18 45.44
CA THR A 254 39.20 7.82 46.66
C THR A 254 38.42 6.88 47.58
N ASN A 255 37.94 5.74 47.06
CA ASN A 255 36.97 4.86 47.71
C ASN A 255 35.64 5.56 48.07
N ALA A 256 35.35 6.72 47.45
CA ALA A 256 34.01 7.30 47.49
C ALA A 256 33.07 6.45 46.62
N SER A 257 31.91 6.10 47.16
CA SER A 257 30.90 5.32 46.44
C SER A 257 29.53 6.00 46.48
N LYS A 258 28.75 5.80 45.41
CA LYS A 258 27.36 6.22 45.30
C LYS A 258 26.53 5.11 44.69
N GLN A 259 25.31 4.94 45.20
CA GLN A 259 24.34 3.98 44.73
C GLN A 259 23.31 4.67 43.83
N TYR A 260 22.88 3.96 42.78
CA TYR A 260 21.91 4.43 41.80
C TYR A 260 20.87 3.34 41.54
N ASN A 261 19.61 3.72 41.32
CA ASN A 261 18.54 2.80 40.92
C ASN A 261 18.59 2.58 39.40
N VAL A 262 18.48 1.34 38.93
CA VAL A 262 18.43 1.06 37.49
C VAL A 262 17.02 1.31 36.97
N THR A 263 16.83 2.39 36.19
CA THR A 263 15.51 2.82 35.70
C THR A 263 15.31 2.58 34.20
N SER A 264 16.36 2.37 33.41
CA SER A 264 16.19 2.08 31.98
C SER A 264 17.26 1.15 31.38
N ILE A 265 16.89 0.53 30.27
CA ILE A 265 17.82 -0.09 29.32
C ILE A 265 17.81 0.81 28.09
N GLY A 266 18.93 1.51 27.86
CA GLY A 266 19.05 2.56 26.86
C GLY A 266 19.18 2.06 25.43
N GLU A 267 19.14 3.01 24.49
CA GLU A 267 19.18 2.77 23.04
C GLU A 267 20.28 1.76 22.65
N SER A 268 19.89 0.72 21.92
CA SER A 268 20.78 -0.32 21.36
C SER A 268 21.69 -1.08 22.37
N ALA A 269 21.43 -1.04 23.67
CA ALA A 269 22.33 -1.58 24.72
C ALA A 269 22.76 -3.05 24.56
N PHE A 270 21.93 -3.90 23.94
CA PHE A 270 22.24 -5.29 23.59
C PHE A 270 22.15 -5.56 22.09
N GLN A 271 22.05 -4.54 21.23
CA GLN A 271 21.81 -4.70 19.78
C GLN A 271 22.84 -5.65 19.13
N GLY A 272 22.35 -6.69 18.46
CA GLY A 272 23.17 -7.68 17.77
C GLY A 272 23.95 -8.63 18.69
N ASN A 273 23.85 -8.51 20.01
CA ASN A 273 24.54 -9.36 20.98
C ASN A 273 24.06 -10.81 20.86
N LYS A 274 24.90 -11.72 20.36
CA LYS A 274 24.55 -13.14 20.16
C LYS A 274 24.84 -14.05 21.37
N THR A 275 25.30 -13.50 22.49
CA THR A 275 25.59 -14.26 23.71
C THR A 275 24.33 -14.42 24.55
N VAL A 276 23.57 -13.33 24.73
CA VAL A 276 22.38 -13.29 25.59
C VAL A 276 21.19 -13.92 24.87
N THR A 277 20.73 -15.09 25.34
CA THR A 277 19.52 -15.76 24.85
C THR A 277 18.38 -15.76 25.87
N SER A 278 18.63 -15.24 27.07
CA SER A 278 17.65 -15.10 28.16
C SER A 278 17.92 -13.82 28.95
N VAL A 279 16.90 -12.99 29.16
CA VAL A 279 16.97 -11.78 29.98
C VAL A 279 15.83 -11.75 30.99
N LYS A 280 16.15 -11.40 32.23
CA LYS A 280 15.18 -11.01 33.24
C LYS A 280 15.29 -9.52 33.55
N ILE A 281 14.16 -8.81 33.40
CA ILE A 281 14.01 -7.39 33.68
C ILE A 281 13.51 -7.20 35.12
N ASN A 282 14.07 -6.23 35.83
CA ASN A 282 13.77 -5.99 37.24
C ASN A 282 12.71 -4.89 37.45
N SER A 283 12.26 -4.76 38.70
CA SER A 283 11.18 -3.86 39.11
C SER A 283 11.51 -2.36 39.11
N GLY A 284 12.78 -1.97 38.96
CA GLY A 284 13.19 -0.57 38.83
C GLY A 284 13.02 -0.01 37.41
N VAL A 285 13.07 -0.87 36.39
CA VAL A 285 13.05 -0.46 34.98
C VAL A 285 11.69 0.09 34.57
N THR A 286 11.65 1.37 34.18
CA THR A 286 10.48 2.07 33.63
C THR A 286 10.44 2.08 32.10
N ASP A 287 11.60 1.91 31.46
CA ASP A 287 11.78 2.09 30.02
C ASP A 287 12.77 1.07 29.43
N ILE A 288 12.35 0.42 28.34
CA ILE A 288 13.24 -0.33 27.43
C ILE A 288 13.26 0.43 26.12
N ASP A 289 14.38 1.06 25.79
CA ASP A 289 14.49 2.06 24.75
C ASP A 289 14.69 1.45 23.34
N THR A 290 14.82 2.33 22.35
CA THR A 290 14.89 2.01 20.93
C THR A 290 15.99 0.99 20.61
N ALA A 291 15.59 -0.06 19.90
CA ALA A 291 16.46 -1.16 19.46
C ALA A 291 17.25 -1.88 20.58
N ALA A 292 16.84 -1.77 21.85
CA ALA A 292 17.59 -2.25 23.02
C ALA A 292 18.12 -3.69 22.91
N PHE A 293 17.32 -4.63 22.38
CA PHE A 293 17.70 -6.04 22.12
C PHE A 293 17.60 -6.40 20.62
N ALA A 294 17.60 -5.40 19.73
CA ALA A 294 17.39 -5.63 18.30
C ALA A 294 18.41 -6.62 17.70
N TYR A 295 17.91 -7.63 17.02
CA TYR A 295 18.69 -8.69 16.37
C TYR A 295 19.56 -9.52 17.32
N SER A 296 19.18 -9.75 18.58
CA SER A 296 20.05 -10.39 19.58
C SER A 296 19.89 -11.91 19.71
N ASN A 297 18.95 -12.54 18.99
CA ASN A 297 18.64 -13.97 19.11
C ASN A 297 18.15 -14.33 20.54
N LEU A 298 17.49 -13.38 21.20
CA LEU A 298 16.85 -13.56 22.50
C LEU A 298 15.71 -14.57 22.38
N GLN A 299 15.63 -15.54 23.31
CA GLN A 299 14.62 -16.62 23.28
C GLN A 299 13.64 -16.53 24.47
N ASN A 300 14.12 -16.03 25.60
CA ASN A 300 13.37 -15.91 26.85
C ASN A 300 13.44 -14.46 27.34
N LEU A 301 12.28 -13.84 27.52
CA LEU A 301 12.11 -12.50 28.05
C LEU A 301 11.24 -12.60 29.31
N ASP A 302 11.86 -12.50 30.48
CA ASP A 302 11.17 -12.51 31.77
C ASP A 302 10.89 -11.07 32.24
N LEU A 303 9.62 -10.68 32.19
CA LEU A 303 9.10 -9.40 32.67
C LEU A 303 8.33 -9.52 34.00
N THR A 304 8.34 -10.68 34.67
CA THR A 304 7.48 -10.95 35.85
C THR A 304 7.71 -9.99 37.02
N ASP A 305 8.92 -9.47 37.17
CA ASP A 305 9.24 -8.45 38.18
C ASP A 305 9.16 -7.01 37.65
N ALA A 306 9.03 -6.78 36.34
CA ALA A 306 9.10 -5.47 35.67
C ALA A 306 7.86 -4.57 35.84
N ASN A 307 7.30 -4.54 37.05
CA ASN A 307 6.02 -3.93 37.42
C ASN A 307 5.93 -2.39 37.29
N ASN A 308 7.04 -1.72 36.95
CA ASN A 308 7.10 -0.28 36.67
C ASN A 308 7.37 0.03 35.19
N LEU A 309 7.56 -0.97 34.32
CA LEU A 309 7.84 -0.78 32.90
C LEU A 309 6.65 -0.12 32.21
N THR A 310 6.82 1.10 31.69
CA THR A 310 5.74 1.88 31.05
C THR A 310 5.85 1.94 29.54
N ASN A 311 7.06 1.94 28.98
CA ASN A 311 7.30 2.13 27.55
C ASN A 311 8.22 1.02 27.02
N ILE A 312 7.86 0.47 25.85
CA ILE A 312 8.72 -0.40 25.04
C ILE A 312 8.99 0.37 23.74
N GLY A 313 10.26 0.70 23.48
CA GLY A 313 10.70 1.52 22.37
C GLY A 313 10.58 0.84 21.00
N ASN A 314 10.81 1.64 19.95
CA ASN A 314 10.79 1.14 18.58
C ASN A 314 11.90 0.09 18.37
N LEU A 315 11.65 -0.94 17.58
CA LEU A 315 12.59 -2.04 17.27
C LEU A 315 13.11 -2.83 18.50
N ALA A 316 12.56 -2.64 19.71
CA ALA A 316 13.19 -3.08 20.97
C ALA A 316 13.61 -4.57 21.01
N PHE A 317 12.85 -5.47 20.38
CA PHE A 317 13.08 -6.92 20.30
C PHE A 317 12.92 -7.45 18.86
N VAL A 318 13.29 -6.64 17.85
CA VAL A 318 13.12 -7.01 16.44
C VAL A 318 14.03 -8.17 16.02
N SER A 319 13.48 -9.12 15.24
CA SER A 319 14.22 -10.28 14.69
C SER A 319 14.94 -11.14 15.75
N ASP A 320 14.36 -11.22 16.94
CA ASP A 320 14.72 -12.17 17.98
C ASP A 320 14.03 -13.54 17.76
N GLN A 321 14.10 -14.41 18.76
CA GLN A 321 13.50 -15.76 18.77
C GLN A 321 12.61 -15.94 20.01
N ILE A 322 11.98 -14.86 20.49
CA ILE A 322 11.19 -14.87 21.73
C ILE A 322 9.97 -15.77 21.54
N LYS A 323 9.82 -16.74 22.44
CA LYS A 323 8.78 -17.78 22.31
C LYS A 323 7.41 -17.37 22.88
N THR A 324 7.42 -16.54 23.91
CA THR A 324 6.25 -16.08 24.66
C THR A 324 6.53 -14.67 25.17
N VAL A 325 5.56 -13.76 25.05
CA VAL A 325 5.65 -12.39 25.56
C VAL A 325 4.50 -12.15 26.52
N ASP A 326 4.80 -11.89 27.79
CA ASP A 326 3.83 -11.59 28.85
C ASP A 326 4.10 -10.17 29.35
N LEU A 327 3.37 -9.17 28.81
CA LEU A 327 3.64 -7.75 29.09
C LEU A 327 2.94 -7.30 30.39
N PRO A 328 3.65 -6.63 31.32
CA PRO A 328 3.06 -6.20 32.57
C PRO A 328 2.05 -5.05 32.37
N ASP A 329 1.00 -5.02 33.19
CA ASP A 329 -0.11 -4.05 33.14
C ASP A 329 0.31 -2.57 33.26
N SER A 330 1.56 -2.29 33.62
CA SER A 330 2.16 -0.95 33.67
C SER A 330 2.48 -0.38 32.27
N VAL A 331 2.64 -1.23 31.24
CA VAL A 331 3.00 -0.82 29.87
C VAL A 331 1.83 -0.09 29.21
N GLN A 332 2.08 1.14 28.75
CA GLN A 332 1.07 2.01 28.14
C GLN A 332 1.19 2.09 26.62
N THR A 333 2.39 1.89 26.06
CA THR A 333 2.68 1.98 24.63
C THR A 333 3.73 0.96 24.20
N ILE A 334 3.47 0.31 23.05
CA ILE A 334 4.43 -0.56 22.36
C ILE A 334 4.84 0.15 21.07
N GLY A 335 6.14 0.40 20.91
CA GLY A 335 6.71 1.15 19.79
C GLY A 335 6.64 0.42 18.45
N ASP A 336 7.01 1.15 17.40
CA ASP A 336 7.02 0.63 16.03
C ASP A 336 8.04 -0.50 15.87
N GLN A 337 7.64 -1.57 15.20
CA GLN A 337 8.45 -2.76 14.95
C GLN A 337 9.02 -3.46 16.22
N ALA A 338 8.44 -3.21 17.40
CA ALA A 338 9.01 -3.63 18.68
C ALA A 338 9.24 -5.14 18.83
N PHE A 339 8.40 -5.99 18.23
CA PHE A 339 8.50 -7.46 18.29
C PHE A 339 8.43 -8.13 16.90
N THR A 340 8.65 -7.39 15.80
CA THR A 340 8.57 -7.92 14.42
C THR A 340 9.57 -9.06 14.18
N TYR A 341 9.19 -10.06 13.39
CA TYR A 341 10.00 -11.22 13.01
C TYR A 341 10.47 -12.15 14.15
N ASN A 342 9.81 -12.15 15.32
CA ASN A 342 9.97 -13.20 16.33
C ASN A 342 9.27 -14.50 15.87
N GLY A 343 9.86 -15.17 14.88
CA GLY A 343 9.33 -16.39 14.25
C GLY A 343 9.15 -17.62 15.18
N ALA A 344 9.42 -17.48 16.47
CA ALA A 344 9.18 -18.48 17.51
C ALA A 344 8.00 -18.13 18.44
N LEU A 345 7.42 -16.93 18.31
CA LEU A 345 6.38 -16.42 19.19
C LEU A 345 5.08 -17.23 19.02
N THR A 346 4.60 -17.79 20.13
CA THR A 346 3.41 -18.67 20.17
C THR A 346 2.32 -18.17 21.11
N SER A 347 2.61 -17.20 21.97
CA SER A 347 1.65 -16.60 22.90
C SER A 347 2.04 -15.17 23.25
N LEU A 348 1.05 -14.30 23.35
CA LEU A 348 1.19 -12.87 23.61
C LEU A 348 0.09 -12.41 24.59
N THR A 349 0.48 -11.95 25.78
CA THR A 349 -0.39 -11.20 26.70
C THR A 349 -0.18 -9.71 26.48
N LEU A 350 -1.26 -8.96 26.20
CA LEU A 350 -1.23 -7.51 26.10
C LEU A 350 -1.66 -6.84 27.42
N PRO A 351 -1.05 -5.70 27.82
CA PRO A 351 -1.33 -5.00 29.08
C PRO A 351 -2.76 -4.45 29.11
N ALA A 352 -3.45 -4.56 30.25
CA ALA A 352 -4.81 -4.03 30.41
C ALA A 352 -4.92 -2.51 30.21
N ASN A 353 -3.82 -1.76 30.40
CA ASN A 353 -3.74 -0.29 30.27
C ASN A 353 -3.06 0.18 28.98
N LEU A 354 -2.78 -0.71 28.03
CA LEU A 354 -2.19 -0.38 26.74
C LEU A 354 -3.12 0.54 25.94
N LYS A 355 -2.57 1.65 25.40
CA LYS A 355 -3.31 2.67 24.65
C LYS A 355 -3.15 2.55 23.14
N SER A 356 -2.00 2.07 22.67
CA SER A 356 -1.67 1.98 21.25
C SER A 356 -0.66 0.88 20.95
N ILE A 357 -0.83 0.23 19.79
CA ILE A 357 0.13 -0.69 19.19
C ILE A 357 0.76 0.01 17.98
N GLY A 358 2.10 0.12 17.94
CA GLY A 358 2.85 0.79 16.87
C GLY A 358 2.79 0.11 15.50
N TYR A 359 3.34 0.78 14.49
CA TYR A 359 3.48 0.27 13.13
C TYR A 359 4.28 -1.04 13.11
N GLN A 360 3.77 -2.07 12.42
CA GLN A 360 4.41 -3.40 12.33
C GLN A 360 4.77 -4.09 13.66
N ALA A 361 4.26 -3.62 14.81
CA ALA A 361 4.79 -3.98 16.13
C ALA A 361 4.90 -5.50 16.41
N PHE A 362 4.00 -6.30 15.86
CA PHE A 362 3.97 -7.77 15.95
C PHE A 362 3.97 -8.47 14.57
N ALA A 363 4.33 -7.78 13.49
CA ALA A 363 4.25 -8.37 12.15
C ALA A 363 5.20 -9.57 11.94
N ALA A 364 4.74 -10.52 11.11
CA ALA A 364 5.49 -11.69 10.64
C ALA A 364 6.13 -12.55 11.76
N ASN A 365 5.42 -12.72 12.87
CA ASN A 365 5.74 -13.66 13.93
C ASN A 365 5.29 -15.09 13.57
N GLY A 366 4.19 -15.23 12.84
CA GLY A 366 3.84 -16.41 12.03
C GLY A 366 3.54 -17.71 12.77
N ASN A 367 3.79 -17.81 14.08
CA ASN A 367 3.46 -18.94 14.95
C ASN A 367 2.46 -18.57 16.07
N LEU A 368 2.04 -17.31 16.13
CA LEU A 368 1.04 -16.80 17.06
C LEU A 368 -0.36 -17.29 16.63
N THR A 369 -1.11 -17.91 17.53
CA THR A 369 -2.40 -18.55 17.20
C THR A 369 -3.62 -17.78 17.69
N GLU A 370 -3.49 -16.99 18.76
CA GLU A 370 -4.53 -16.08 19.23
C GLU A 370 -3.95 -14.79 19.81
N VAL A 371 -4.72 -13.70 19.69
CA VAL A 371 -4.45 -12.41 20.34
C VAL A 371 -5.73 -11.97 21.06
N THR A 372 -5.60 -11.48 22.30
CA THR A 372 -6.70 -10.82 23.00
C THR A 372 -6.36 -9.34 23.20
N LEU A 373 -7.21 -8.46 22.67
CA LEU A 373 -6.99 -7.02 22.76
C LEU A 373 -7.46 -6.46 24.12
N PRO A 374 -6.72 -5.51 24.73
CA PRO A 374 -7.05 -4.96 26.04
C PRO A 374 -8.10 -3.85 25.96
N ALA A 375 -8.85 -3.64 27.04
CA ALA A 375 -10.07 -2.83 27.04
C ALA A 375 -9.88 -1.31 26.86
N ASN A 376 -8.64 -0.82 26.99
CA ASN A 376 -8.27 0.60 26.91
C ASN A 376 -7.50 0.95 25.63
N LEU A 377 -7.37 0.01 24.68
CA LEU A 377 -6.69 0.23 23.41
C LEU A 377 -7.47 1.25 22.57
N GLN A 378 -6.79 2.22 21.98
CA GLN A 378 -7.41 3.31 21.20
C GLN A 378 -7.09 3.16 19.71
N THR A 379 -5.86 2.72 19.40
CA THR A 379 -5.38 2.57 18.02
C THR A 379 -4.56 1.30 17.83
N ILE A 380 -4.78 0.65 16.68
CA ILE A 380 -3.92 -0.41 16.15
C ILE A 380 -3.19 0.16 14.93
N GLY A 381 -1.87 0.19 14.98
CA GLY A 381 -1.03 0.76 13.92
C GLY A 381 -1.10 0.00 12.59
N THR A 382 -0.69 0.68 11.52
CA THR A 382 -0.54 0.08 10.19
C THR A 382 0.35 -1.17 10.26
N GLN A 383 -0.09 -2.25 9.60
CA GLN A 383 0.58 -3.55 9.51
C GLN A 383 0.88 -4.21 10.87
N ALA A 384 0.22 -3.83 11.98
CA ALA A 384 0.57 -4.26 13.34
C ALA A 384 0.77 -5.78 13.53
N PHE A 385 -0.05 -6.62 12.89
CA PHE A 385 0.00 -8.09 12.92
C PHE A 385 0.14 -8.70 11.51
N LEU A 386 0.64 -7.92 10.53
CA LEU A 386 0.76 -8.32 9.11
C LEU A 386 1.46 -9.69 8.94
N ASN A 387 0.84 -10.59 8.17
CA ASN A 387 1.31 -11.95 7.84
C ASN A 387 1.52 -12.89 9.05
N ASP A 388 0.71 -12.78 10.11
CA ASP A 388 0.66 -13.78 11.19
C ASP A 388 -0.20 -14.99 10.79
N ASN A 389 0.22 -15.65 9.70
CA ASN A 389 -0.52 -16.69 8.97
C ASN A 389 -1.21 -17.80 9.83
N ASN A 390 -0.68 -18.14 11.02
CA ASN A 390 -1.26 -19.15 11.94
C ASN A 390 -2.33 -18.62 12.92
N LEU A 391 -2.57 -17.30 12.92
CA LEU A 391 -3.52 -16.59 13.78
C LEU A 391 -4.94 -17.04 13.44
N GLN A 392 -5.61 -17.69 14.40
CA GLN A 392 -6.95 -18.25 14.23
C GLN A 392 -8.02 -17.40 14.90
N LYS A 393 -7.65 -16.62 15.93
CA LYS A 393 -8.58 -15.81 16.72
C LYS A 393 -7.96 -14.47 17.11
N ILE A 394 -8.66 -13.39 16.78
CA ILE A 394 -8.41 -12.05 17.33
C ILE A 394 -9.63 -11.71 18.21
N ASP A 395 -9.42 -11.55 19.51
CA ASP A 395 -10.49 -11.30 20.47
C ASP A 395 -10.65 -9.80 20.74
N PHE A 396 -11.53 -9.17 19.96
CA PHE A 396 -11.95 -7.78 20.10
C PHE A 396 -12.99 -7.55 21.22
N SER A 397 -13.50 -8.60 21.88
CA SER A 397 -14.70 -8.52 22.74
C SER A 397 -14.54 -7.64 23.98
N LYS A 398 -13.30 -7.37 24.40
CA LYS A 398 -12.97 -6.47 25.52
C LYS A 398 -12.72 -5.04 25.08
N ASP A 399 -12.38 -4.81 23.81
CA ASP A 399 -11.77 -3.58 23.32
C ASP A 399 -12.80 -2.48 23.03
N THR A 400 -13.40 -1.97 24.11
CA THR A 400 -14.45 -0.95 24.03
C THR A 400 -13.94 0.46 23.71
N ALA A 401 -12.62 0.69 23.69
CA ALA A 401 -12.02 2.00 23.49
C ALA A 401 -11.49 2.26 22.06
N LEU A 402 -11.33 1.21 21.25
CA LEU A 402 -10.76 1.27 19.90
C LEU A 402 -11.50 2.28 19.00
N THR A 403 -10.77 3.27 18.47
CA THR A 403 -11.32 4.26 17.53
C THR A 403 -10.93 4.02 16.08
N SER A 404 -9.79 3.36 15.82
CA SER A 404 -9.29 3.11 14.46
C SER A 404 -8.40 1.87 14.36
N ILE A 405 -8.59 1.10 13.28
CA ILE A 405 -7.70 0.02 12.85
C ILE A 405 -6.92 0.52 11.63
N GLY A 406 -5.59 0.48 11.69
CA GLY A 406 -4.70 0.97 10.63
C GLY A 406 -4.68 0.10 9.37
N ASP A 407 -4.05 0.64 8.32
CA ASP A 407 -3.90 -0.04 7.03
C ASP A 407 -3.14 -1.36 7.17
N GLU A 408 -3.56 -2.40 6.45
CA GLU A 408 -2.97 -3.76 6.46
C GLU A 408 -2.80 -4.41 7.87
N ALA A 409 -3.45 -3.88 8.92
CA ALA A 409 -3.16 -4.23 10.32
C ALA A 409 -3.26 -5.74 10.65
N PHE A 410 -4.16 -6.46 9.99
CA PHE A 410 -4.38 -7.91 10.08
C PHE A 410 -4.47 -8.52 8.67
N SER A 411 -3.58 -8.10 7.76
CA SER A 411 -3.55 -8.58 6.37
C SER A 411 -2.73 -9.86 6.25
N GLY A 412 -3.26 -10.86 5.53
CA GLY A 412 -2.59 -12.15 5.30
C GLY A 412 -2.76 -13.17 6.42
N ASP A 413 -3.66 -12.94 7.38
CA ASP A 413 -3.91 -13.84 8.51
C ASP A 413 -4.85 -14.98 8.08
N SER A 414 -4.34 -15.84 7.19
CA SER A 414 -5.13 -16.77 6.37
C SER A 414 -5.91 -17.84 7.15
N HIS A 415 -5.60 -18.05 8.43
CA HIS A 415 -6.26 -19.02 9.32
C HIS A 415 -7.34 -18.40 10.25
N THR A 416 -7.56 -17.08 10.20
CA THR A 416 -8.51 -16.37 11.09
C THR A 416 -9.94 -16.86 10.88
N LEU A 417 -10.62 -17.28 11.96
CA LEU A 417 -11.96 -17.88 11.89
C LEU A 417 -13.09 -16.87 11.58
N GLY A 418 -12.85 -15.58 11.82
CA GLY A 418 -13.78 -14.48 11.60
C GLY A 418 -13.37 -13.24 12.39
N ILE A 419 -14.02 -12.11 12.11
CA ILE A 419 -13.77 -10.80 12.74
C ILE A 419 -15.08 -10.30 13.35
N ASP A 420 -15.18 -10.31 14.67
CA ASP A 420 -16.36 -9.84 15.40
C ASP A 420 -16.06 -8.51 16.11
N LEU A 421 -16.31 -7.40 15.41
CA LEU A 421 -16.12 -6.04 15.92
C LEU A 421 -17.40 -5.47 16.55
N SER A 422 -18.43 -6.28 16.81
CA SER A 422 -19.77 -5.80 17.20
C SER A 422 -19.82 -5.09 18.56
N ASN A 423 -18.81 -5.25 19.41
CA ASN A 423 -18.73 -4.61 20.73
C ASN A 423 -17.97 -3.27 20.70
N ASN A 424 -17.24 -2.97 19.62
CA ASN A 424 -16.29 -1.86 19.51
C ASN A 424 -17.01 -0.55 19.14
N ASN A 425 -17.94 -0.11 19.99
CA ASN A 425 -18.87 1.00 19.76
C ASN A 425 -18.22 2.41 19.70
N ASN A 426 -16.89 2.49 19.73
CA ASN A 426 -16.12 3.71 19.47
C ASN A 426 -15.35 3.65 18.13
N LEU A 427 -15.36 2.51 17.43
CA LEU A 427 -14.62 2.32 16.18
C LEU A 427 -15.23 3.18 15.08
N ILE A 428 -14.42 4.07 14.51
CA ILE A 428 -14.82 5.03 13.47
C ILE A 428 -14.35 4.58 12.08
N SER A 429 -13.15 4.02 11.98
CA SER A 429 -12.52 3.69 10.68
C SER A 429 -11.77 2.36 10.68
N ILE A 430 -11.96 1.60 9.60
CA ILE A 430 -11.11 0.46 9.23
C ILE A 430 -10.25 0.89 8.04
N GLY A 431 -8.92 0.76 8.18
CA GLY A 431 -7.93 1.17 7.17
C GLY A 431 -7.96 0.36 5.87
N ASN A 432 -7.13 0.78 4.92
CA ASN A 432 -6.98 0.12 3.63
C ASN A 432 -6.35 -1.26 3.82
N LEU A 433 -6.78 -2.29 3.07
CA LEU A 433 -6.29 -3.68 3.18
C LEU A 433 -6.33 -4.31 4.60
N ALA A 434 -6.98 -3.69 5.58
CA ALA A 434 -6.79 -4.01 7.01
C ALA A 434 -7.10 -5.48 7.41
N PHE A 435 -7.98 -6.15 6.67
CA PHE A 435 -8.35 -7.56 6.83
C PHE A 435 -8.37 -8.30 5.48
N ALA A 436 -7.42 -7.99 4.59
CA ALA A 436 -7.30 -8.64 3.28
C ALA A 436 -6.66 -10.03 3.38
N TYR A 437 -7.06 -10.94 2.49
CA TYR A 437 -6.56 -12.32 2.36
C TYR A 437 -6.82 -13.27 3.55
N ASN A 438 -7.79 -12.94 4.41
CA ASN A 438 -8.08 -13.63 5.66
C ASN A 438 -9.07 -14.80 5.51
N GLY A 439 -9.02 -15.73 6.48
CA GLY A 439 -9.88 -16.93 6.54
C GLY A 439 -9.74 -17.92 5.38
N ASN A 440 -8.74 -17.75 4.52
CA ASN A 440 -8.58 -18.47 3.25
C ASN A 440 -8.15 -19.94 3.39
N ASP A 441 -7.48 -20.35 4.46
CA ASP A 441 -7.03 -21.74 4.67
C ASP A 441 -7.96 -22.56 5.59
N ASN A 442 -8.89 -21.90 6.29
CA ASN A 442 -9.82 -22.52 7.24
C ASN A 442 -10.64 -23.67 6.64
N GLY A 443 -10.92 -24.71 7.44
CA GLY A 443 -11.89 -25.76 7.10
C GLY A 443 -13.38 -25.38 7.25
N GLY A 444 -13.71 -24.10 7.42
CA GLY A 444 -15.05 -23.61 7.75
C GLY A 444 -15.40 -22.28 7.06
N THR A 445 -16.48 -21.64 7.51
CA THR A 445 -16.94 -20.33 7.03
C THR A 445 -16.12 -19.19 7.62
N TYR A 446 -16.15 -18.01 6.99
CA TYR A 446 -15.61 -16.75 7.54
C TYR A 446 -16.76 -15.75 7.71
N GLU A 447 -16.80 -15.07 8.86
CA GLU A 447 -17.83 -14.07 9.21
C GLU A 447 -17.15 -12.76 9.59
N VAL A 448 -17.72 -11.63 9.17
CA VAL A 448 -17.33 -10.28 9.58
C VAL A 448 -18.56 -9.57 10.15
N LYS A 449 -18.45 -9.07 11.39
CA LYS A 449 -19.48 -8.23 12.03
C LYS A 449 -18.89 -6.86 12.32
N LEU A 450 -19.57 -5.82 11.88
CA LEU A 450 -19.16 -4.43 12.03
C LEU A 450 -19.97 -3.76 13.15
N PRO A 451 -19.39 -2.82 13.93
CA PRO A 451 -20.13 -2.08 14.96
C PRO A 451 -20.97 -0.96 14.33
N ASP A 452 -22.05 -0.59 15.02
CA ASP A 452 -22.92 0.51 14.59
C ASP A 452 -22.20 1.86 14.50
N SER A 453 -21.10 2.06 15.24
CA SER A 453 -20.31 3.31 15.27
C SER A 453 -19.48 3.56 14.02
N LEU A 454 -19.22 2.52 13.21
CA LEU A 454 -18.30 2.57 12.08
C LEU A 454 -18.76 3.60 11.04
N GLN A 455 -17.85 4.45 10.58
CA GLN A 455 -18.10 5.49 9.58
C GLN A 455 -17.43 5.18 8.24
N THR A 456 -16.20 4.64 8.24
CA THR A 456 -15.47 4.36 6.99
C THR A 456 -14.89 2.95 6.93
N ILE A 457 -15.03 2.35 5.74
CA ILE A 457 -14.34 1.11 5.34
C ILE A 457 -13.35 1.52 4.22
N GLY A 458 -12.06 1.29 4.44
CA GLY A 458 -10.98 1.67 3.51
C GLY A 458 -10.95 0.87 2.21
N ASP A 459 -10.06 1.30 1.30
CA ASP A 459 -9.84 0.64 0.02
C ASP A 459 -9.28 -0.78 0.26
N GLN A 460 -9.84 -1.78 -0.43
CA GLN A 460 -9.47 -3.20 -0.33
C GLN A 460 -9.54 -3.80 1.10
N ALA A 461 -10.22 -3.16 2.05
CA ALA A 461 -10.20 -3.51 3.48
C ALA A 461 -10.53 -4.97 3.82
N PHE A 462 -11.35 -5.65 3.01
CA PHE A 462 -11.73 -7.07 3.16
C PHE A 462 -11.45 -7.88 1.88
N ALA A 463 -10.52 -7.43 1.03
CA ALA A 463 -10.27 -8.02 -0.28
C ALA A 463 -9.79 -9.48 -0.21
N SER A 464 -10.30 -10.32 -1.10
CA SER A 464 -9.94 -11.74 -1.24
C SER A 464 -10.15 -12.57 0.03
N ASN A 465 -11.22 -12.30 0.76
CA ASN A 465 -11.71 -13.11 1.88
C ASN A 465 -12.65 -14.20 1.33
N LEU A 466 -12.06 -15.21 0.67
CA LEU A 466 -12.75 -16.15 -0.25
C LEU A 466 -13.81 -17.06 0.40
N LYS A 467 -14.08 -16.90 1.70
CA LYS A 467 -15.12 -17.62 2.47
C LYS A 467 -16.14 -16.71 3.17
N LEU A 468 -16.02 -15.38 3.03
CA LEU A 468 -17.03 -14.42 3.46
C LEU A 468 -18.29 -14.62 2.63
N GLN A 469 -19.44 -14.81 3.28
CA GLN A 469 -20.70 -15.12 2.58
C GLN A 469 -21.74 -13.99 2.59
N ASN A 470 -21.74 -13.19 3.65
CA ASN A 470 -22.69 -12.09 3.85
C ASN A 470 -21.96 -10.95 4.55
N ILE A 471 -22.35 -9.70 4.28
CA ILE A 471 -21.93 -8.53 5.06
C ILE A 471 -23.13 -7.62 5.33
N VAL A 472 -23.20 -7.04 6.53
CA VAL A 472 -24.22 -6.07 6.96
C VAL A 472 -23.55 -4.73 7.19
N ILE A 473 -24.05 -3.68 6.55
CA ILE A 473 -23.45 -2.34 6.63
C ILE A 473 -24.20 -1.50 7.68
N GLY A 474 -23.48 -1.06 8.70
CA GLY A 474 -24.01 -0.35 9.87
C GLY A 474 -24.54 1.07 9.58
N PRO A 475 -25.37 1.64 10.49
CA PRO A 475 -26.12 2.87 10.24
C PRO A 475 -25.29 4.15 10.19
N ASN A 476 -24.06 4.15 10.71
CA ASN A 476 -23.18 5.31 10.63
C ASN A 476 -22.19 5.30 9.45
N VAL A 477 -22.10 4.21 8.67
CA VAL A 477 -21.16 4.10 7.55
C VAL A 477 -21.50 5.14 6.49
N THR A 478 -20.56 6.03 6.16
CA THR A 478 -20.72 7.12 5.20
C THR A 478 -20.17 6.78 3.81
N SER A 479 -19.17 5.91 3.74
CA SER A 479 -18.51 5.46 2.51
C SER A 479 -17.97 4.03 2.61
N ILE A 480 -18.11 3.27 1.52
CA ILE A 480 -17.40 2.00 1.30
C ILE A 480 -16.30 2.26 0.26
N GLY A 481 -15.05 2.01 0.62
CA GLY A 481 -13.87 2.23 -0.21
C GLY A 481 -13.76 1.33 -1.44
N LYS A 482 -12.77 1.64 -2.28
CA LYS A 482 -12.57 0.98 -3.58
C LYS A 482 -12.19 -0.46 -3.38
N GLN A 483 -12.79 -1.35 -4.16
CA GLN A 483 -12.50 -2.79 -4.10
C GLN A 483 -12.59 -3.40 -2.68
N ALA A 484 -13.37 -2.81 -1.76
CA ALA A 484 -13.39 -3.19 -0.34
C ALA A 484 -13.69 -4.69 -0.10
N PHE A 485 -14.55 -5.31 -0.90
CA PHE A 485 -14.99 -6.72 -0.79
C PHE A 485 -14.66 -7.52 -2.07
N VAL A 486 -13.49 -7.25 -2.66
CA VAL A 486 -13.19 -7.70 -4.02
C VAL A 486 -12.70 -9.14 -4.09
N TYR A 487 -13.16 -9.88 -5.11
CA TYR A 487 -12.90 -11.32 -5.34
C TYR A 487 -13.48 -12.28 -4.29
N ASP A 488 -14.36 -11.76 -3.42
CA ASP A 488 -15.18 -12.55 -2.52
C ASP A 488 -16.28 -13.28 -3.32
N THR A 489 -15.87 -14.29 -4.09
CA THR A 489 -16.77 -15.13 -4.90
C THR A 489 -17.76 -15.96 -4.06
N ALA A 490 -17.54 -16.04 -2.75
CA ALA A 490 -18.49 -16.59 -1.77
C ALA A 490 -19.50 -15.55 -1.24
N LEU A 491 -19.25 -14.24 -1.40
CA LEU A 491 -20.10 -13.17 -0.87
C LEU A 491 -21.37 -13.06 -1.71
N THR A 492 -22.46 -13.66 -1.22
CA THR A 492 -23.73 -13.79 -1.95
C THR A 492 -24.78 -12.77 -1.56
N SER A 493 -24.61 -12.09 -0.42
CA SER A 493 -25.50 -11.04 0.07
C SER A 493 -24.77 -9.86 0.70
N VAL A 494 -25.25 -8.64 0.42
CA VAL A 494 -24.88 -7.41 1.13
C VAL A 494 -26.15 -6.72 1.62
N ASP A 495 -26.26 -6.51 2.92
CA ASP A 495 -27.38 -5.79 3.52
C ASP A 495 -27.02 -4.31 3.72
N LEU A 496 -27.65 -3.45 2.92
CA LEU A 496 -27.57 -1.99 3.02
C LEU A 496 -28.81 -1.36 3.69
N SER A 497 -29.78 -2.16 4.15
CA SER A 497 -31.08 -1.66 4.62
C SER A 497 -30.98 -0.74 5.83
N ASN A 498 -29.97 -0.94 6.67
CA ASN A 498 -29.69 -0.11 7.84
C ASN A 498 -28.70 1.03 7.58
N ALA A 499 -28.08 1.12 6.39
CA ALA A 499 -26.95 2.00 6.09
C ALA A 499 -27.35 3.48 5.86
N ASN A 500 -28.04 4.07 6.85
CA ASN A 500 -28.76 5.34 6.80
C ASN A 500 -27.90 6.60 6.55
N LYS A 501 -26.56 6.49 6.62
CA LYS A 501 -25.61 7.58 6.30
C LYS A 501 -24.77 7.30 5.05
N LEU A 502 -24.92 6.15 4.40
CA LEU A 502 -24.07 5.74 3.28
C LEU A 502 -24.32 6.65 2.08
N THR A 503 -23.34 7.47 1.72
CA THR A 503 -23.42 8.43 0.61
C THR A 503 -22.73 7.95 -0.66
N MET A 504 -21.72 7.09 -0.51
CA MET A 504 -20.85 6.64 -1.59
C MET A 504 -20.48 5.16 -1.45
N ILE A 505 -20.57 4.43 -2.55
CA ILE A 505 -19.93 3.13 -2.77
C ILE A 505 -18.90 3.38 -3.88
N ASP A 506 -17.61 3.31 -3.57
CA ASP A 506 -16.53 3.72 -4.48
C ASP A 506 -16.18 2.64 -5.53
N ASP A 507 -15.21 2.94 -6.39
CA ASP A 507 -14.85 2.15 -7.58
C ASP A 507 -14.54 0.68 -7.25
N GLY A 508 -15.28 -0.22 -7.91
CA GLY A 508 -15.10 -1.67 -7.80
C GLY A 508 -15.41 -2.28 -6.43
N ALA A 509 -16.06 -1.58 -5.50
CA ALA A 509 -16.26 -2.03 -4.10
C ALA A 509 -16.71 -3.49 -3.93
N PHE A 510 -17.58 -4.00 -4.81
CA PHE A 510 -18.08 -5.37 -4.85
C PHE A 510 -17.84 -6.05 -6.23
N VAL A 511 -16.80 -5.65 -6.97
CA VAL A 511 -16.58 -6.17 -8.34
C VAL A 511 -16.21 -7.66 -8.34
N TYR A 512 -16.86 -8.42 -9.24
CA TYR A 512 -16.74 -9.88 -9.35
C TYR A 512 -17.01 -10.67 -8.05
N THR A 513 -17.92 -10.17 -7.22
CA THR A 513 -18.46 -10.89 -6.04
C THR A 513 -19.54 -11.89 -6.43
N GLY A 514 -19.88 -12.79 -5.51
CA GLY A 514 -20.97 -13.75 -5.67
C GLY A 514 -22.40 -13.17 -5.50
N LEU A 515 -22.56 -11.84 -5.42
CA LEU A 515 -23.82 -11.20 -4.98
C LEU A 515 -25.00 -11.56 -5.89
N THR A 516 -26.12 -11.98 -5.30
CA THR A 516 -27.33 -12.42 -6.02
C THR A 516 -28.58 -11.63 -5.63
N GLY A 517 -29.63 -11.72 -6.46
CA GLY A 517 -30.96 -11.19 -6.12
C GLY A 517 -31.13 -9.70 -6.43
N THR A 518 -31.95 -9.01 -5.65
CA THR A 518 -32.26 -7.59 -5.84
C THR A 518 -31.46 -6.72 -4.88
N LEU A 519 -30.52 -5.93 -5.39
CA LEU A 519 -29.81 -4.93 -4.59
C LEU A 519 -30.76 -3.76 -4.26
N LYS A 520 -30.89 -3.44 -2.98
CA LYS A 520 -31.61 -2.25 -2.51
C LYS A 520 -30.63 -1.18 -2.05
N THR A 521 -30.74 0.03 -2.60
CA THR A 521 -29.88 1.16 -2.21
C THR A 521 -30.52 1.97 -1.07
N PRO A 522 -29.77 2.39 -0.04
CA PRO A 522 -30.30 3.20 1.04
C PRO A 522 -30.58 4.63 0.56
N THR A 523 -31.52 5.32 1.20
CA THR A 523 -32.02 6.65 0.80
C THR A 523 -31.00 7.79 0.90
N SER A 524 -29.84 7.53 1.53
CA SER A 524 -28.70 8.46 1.61
C SER A 524 -27.72 8.36 0.43
N LEU A 525 -27.81 7.29 -0.38
CA LEU A 525 -26.78 6.94 -1.37
C LEU A 525 -26.86 7.82 -2.62
N GLN A 526 -25.85 8.69 -2.77
CA GLN A 526 -25.76 9.68 -3.84
C GLN A 526 -24.87 9.23 -5.01
N THR A 527 -23.87 8.37 -4.75
CA THR A 527 -22.88 7.94 -5.74
C THR A 527 -22.62 6.44 -5.68
N ILE A 528 -22.68 5.79 -6.83
CA ILE A 528 -22.15 4.44 -7.07
C ILE A 528 -20.99 4.59 -8.07
N GLY A 529 -19.81 4.11 -7.69
CA GLY A 529 -18.56 4.23 -8.43
C GLY A 529 -18.48 3.38 -9.70
N ASN A 530 -17.38 3.54 -10.42
CA ASN A 530 -17.06 2.78 -11.61
C ASN A 530 -16.88 1.29 -11.26
N GLN A 531 -17.45 0.39 -12.05
CA GLN A 531 -17.41 -1.07 -11.84
C GLN A 531 -17.91 -1.58 -10.47
N ALA A 532 -18.56 -0.74 -9.64
CA ALA A 532 -18.83 -1.02 -8.22
C ALA A 532 -19.51 -2.37 -7.92
N PHE A 533 -20.36 -2.87 -8.83
CA PHE A 533 -21.01 -4.17 -8.77
C PHE A 533 -20.79 -5.01 -10.05
N ALA A 534 -19.80 -4.68 -10.89
CA ALA A 534 -19.67 -5.28 -12.21
C ALA A 534 -19.31 -6.78 -12.14
N GLY A 535 -19.96 -7.57 -13.01
CA GLY A 535 -19.76 -9.02 -13.06
C GLY A 535 -20.15 -9.78 -11.79
N SER A 536 -21.04 -9.20 -10.97
CA SER A 536 -21.80 -9.92 -9.94
C SER A 536 -23.02 -10.61 -10.55
N HIS A 537 -23.83 -11.29 -9.74
CA HIS A 537 -25.00 -12.05 -10.16
C HIS A 537 -26.34 -11.39 -9.76
N LEU A 538 -26.38 -10.05 -9.70
CA LEU A 538 -27.61 -9.32 -9.36
C LEU A 538 -28.66 -9.51 -10.46
N SER A 539 -29.90 -9.81 -10.06
CA SER A 539 -31.03 -10.05 -10.96
C SER A 539 -32.08 -8.92 -10.98
N GLY A 540 -32.00 -7.97 -10.04
CA GLY A 540 -32.80 -6.74 -10.00
C GLY A 540 -32.12 -5.60 -9.21
N LEU A 541 -32.64 -4.37 -9.36
CA LEU A 541 -32.19 -3.18 -8.62
C LEU A 541 -33.38 -2.40 -8.07
N ASP A 542 -33.21 -1.82 -6.88
CA ASP A 542 -34.13 -0.88 -6.22
C ASP A 542 -33.32 0.40 -5.91
N LEU A 543 -33.37 1.35 -6.86
CA LEU A 543 -32.55 2.57 -6.88
C LEU A 543 -33.28 3.73 -6.21
N ASN A 544 -32.63 4.37 -5.24
CA ASN A 544 -33.22 5.42 -4.41
C ASN A 544 -33.27 6.79 -5.11
N GLU A 545 -34.30 7.59 -4.80
CA GLU A 545 -34.50 8.97 -5.33
C GLU A 545 -33.51 10.04 -4.79
N GLY A 546 -32.45 9.63 -4.08
CA GLY A 546 -31.31 10.49 -3.74
C GLY A 546 -30.08 10.26 -4.63
N LEU A 547 -30.11 9.28 -5.55
CA LEU A 547 -28.97 8.90 -6.36
C LEU A 547 -28.68 9.92 -7.47
N ASN A 548 -27.45 10.45 -7.50
CA ASN A 548 -26.99 11.49 -8.41
C ASN A 548 -26.05 10.94 -9.50
N THR A 549 -25.24 9.92 -9.18
CA THR A 549 -24.23 9.36 -10.10
C THR A 549 -24.21 7.82 -10.05
N ILE A 550 -24.19 7.21 -11.24
CA ILE A 550 -23.84 5.80 -11.46
C ILE A 550 -22.61 5.78 -12.39
N GLY A 551 -21.50 5.19 -11.94
CA GLY A 551 -20.22 5.22 -12.63
C GLY A 551 -20.12 4.33 -13.88
N ASP A 552 -18.98 4.41 -14.55
CA ASP A 552 -18.67 3.61 -15.75
C ASP A 552 -18.65 2.11 -15.41
N SER A 553 -19.37 1.30 -16.19
CA SER A 553 -19.55 -0.13 -16.02
C SER A 553 -20.12 -0.58 -14.66
N ALA A 554 -20.71 0.31 -13.84
CA ALA A 554 -21.10 0.05 -12.45
C ALA A 554 -21.90 -1.25 -12.20
N PHE A 555 -22.85 -1.58 -13.08
CA PHE A 555 -23.66 -2.80 -13.08
C PHE A 555 -23.49 -3.62 -14.37
N ALA A 556 -22.37 -3.47 -15.09
CA ALA A 556 -22.07 -4.27 -16.28
C ALA A 556 -22.01 -5.77 -15.93
N TYR A 557 -22.33 -6.62 -16.90
CA TYR A 557 -22.15 -8.09 -16.81
C TYR A 557 -22.92 -8.78 -15.67
N ASN A 558 -24.01 -8.18 -15.18
CA ASN A 558 -24.91 -8.77 -14.20
C ASN A 558 -26.07 -9.53 -14.89
N GLU A 559 -26.98 -10.10 -14.10
CA GLU A 559 -28.14 -10.87 -14.55
C GLU A 559 -29.45 -10.04 -14.53
N LEU A 560 -29.36 -8.70 -14.53
CA LEU A 560 -30.50 -7.81 -14.26
C LEU A 560 -31.63 -7.98 -15.29
N THR A 561 -32.84 -8.29 -14.81
CA THR A 561 -34.04 -8.54 -15.63
C THR A 561 -35.08 -7.42 -15.50
N GLY A 562 -36.09 -7.44 -16.38
CA GLY A 562 -37.26 -6.56 -16.26
C GLY A 562 -36.99 -5.10 -16.64
N MET A 563 -37.70 -4.18 -15.97
CA MET A 563 -37.54 -2.74 -16.18
C MET A 563 -36.73 -2.12 -15.06
N VAL A 564 -35.63 -1.44 -15.39
CA VAL A 564 -34.91 -0.60 -14.42
C VAL A 564 -35.51 0.81 -14.39
N SER A 565 -35.83 1.30 -13.21
CA SER A 565 -36.23 2.69 -12.97
C SER A 565 -35.01 3.49 -12.53
N ILE A 566 -34.60 4.48 -13.34
CA ILE A 566 -33.49 5.37 -13.02
C ILE A 566 -34.04 6.62 -12.31
N PRO A 567 -33.58 6.93 -11.08
CA PRO A 567 -34.05 8.04 -10.25
C PRO A 567 -34.18 9.39 -10.94
N SER A 568 -35.17 10.18 -10.51
CA SER A 568 -35.45 11.52 -11.05
C SER A 568 -34.32 12.53 -10.79
N THR A 569 -33.50 12.28 -9.77
CA THR A 569 -32.33 13.08 -9.37
C THR A 569 -31.04 12.76 -10.13
N ILE A 570 -31.03 11.75 -11.00
CA ILE A 570 -29.79 11.32 -11.66
C ILE A 570 -29.20 12.47 -12.50
N GLN A 571 -27.89 12.68 -12.39
CA GLN A 571 -27.15 13.70 -13.14
C GLN A 571 -26.19 13.06 -14.15
N ASN A 572 -25.58 11.92 -13.81
CA ASN A 572 -24.64 11.21 -14.67
C ASN A 572 -24.86 9.69 -14.57
N ILE A 573 -24.95 9.02 -15.74
CA ILE A 573 -24.91 7.57 -15.88
C ILE A 573 -23.72 7.22 -16.76
N GLY A 574 -22.83 6.37 -16.28
CA GLY A 574 -21.55 6.06 -16.92
C GLY A 574 -21.63 5.33 -18.26
N THR A 575 -20.50 5.31 -18.94
CA THR A 575 -20.21 4.43 -20.08
C THR A 575 -20.39 2.98 -19.64
N GLU A 576 -21.09 2.17 -20.42
CA GLU A 576 -21.27 0.73 -20.18
C GLU A 576 -21.94 0.37 -18.82
N ALA A 577 -22.54 1.32 -18.10
CA ALA A 577 -22.99 1.13 -16.71
C ALA A 577 -24.00 -0.02 -16.49
N PHE A 578 -24.76 -0.43 -17.50
CA PHE A 578 -25.67 -1.59 -17.49
C PHE A 578 -25.41 -2.54 -18.68
N LEU A 579 -24.19 -2.52 -19.24
CA LEU A 579 -23.78 -3.33 -20.40
C LEU A 579 -24.04 -4.82 -20.18
N SER A 580 -24.63 -5.46 -21.19
CA SER A 580 -24.85 -6.92 -21.24
C SER A 580 -25.59 -7.49 -20.03
N ASN A 581 -26.73 -6.89 -19.69
CA ASN A 581 -27.71 -7.43 -18.77
C ASN A 581 -28.90 -8.04 -19.55
N GLN A 582 -29.98 -8.41 -18.85
CA GLN A 582 -31.19 -8.99 -19.43
C GLN A 582 -32.38 -8.01 -19.43
N LEU A 583 -32.13 -6.70 -19.31
CA LEU A 583 -33.16 -5.66 -19.14
C LEU A 583 -34.11 -5.60 -20.34
N THR A 584 -35.42 -5.67 -20.08
CA THR A 584 -36.48 -5.52 -21.07
C THR A 584 -37.00 -4.08 -21.18
N GLY A 585 -36.68 -3.22 -20.22
CA GLY A 585 -36.99 -1.81 -20.29
C GLY A 585 -36.15 -0.90 -19.39
N VAL A 586 -36.24 0.40 -19.67
CA VAL A 586 -35.71 1.47 -18.82
C VAL A 586 -36.74 2.59 -18.69
N SER A 587 -36.90 3.13 -17.50
CA SER A 587 -37.71 4.32 -17.23
C SER A 587 -36.92 5.38 -16.47
N THR A 588 -37.26 6.66 -16.66
CA THR A 588 -36.78 7.77 -15.82
C THR A 588 -37.66 9.01 -15.96
N GLU A 589 -37.89 9.70 -14.85
CA GLU A 589 -38.50 11.04 -14.85
C GLU A 589 -37.45 12.16 -14.88
N ALA A 590 -36.15 11.82 -14.92
CA ALA A 590 -35.06 12.80 -14.93
C ALA A 590 -35.05 13.66 -16.21
N SER A 591 -34.82 14.96 -16.04
CA SER A 591 -34.99 15.98 -17.08
C SER A 591 -33.71 16.74 -17.47
N ASN A 592 -32.55 16.41 -16.90
CA ASN A 592 -31.26 16.97 -17.30
C ASN A 592 -30.08 16.09 -16.81
N PHE A 593 -29.82 14.97 -17.50
CA PHE A 593 -28.78 14.01 -17.13
C PHE A 593 -27.86 13.69 -18.32
N LYS A 594 -26.62 13.31 -18.02
CA LYS A 594 -25.69 12.73 -18.98
C LYS A 594 -25.78 11.20 -18.99
N ILE A 595 -25.54 10.62 -20.15
CA ILE A 595 -25.42 9.18 -20.34
C ILE A 595 -24.16 8.89 -21.17
N GLY A 596 -23.41 7.86 -20.75
CA GLY A 596 -22.18 7.44 -21.42
C GLY A 596 -22.40 6.70 -22.74
N THR A 597 -21.31 6.15 -23.27
CA THR A 597 -21.36 5.28 -24.45
C THR A 597 -21.78 3.87 -24.01
N ASN A 598 -22.52 3.13 -24.82
CA ASN A 598 -22.89 1.73 -24.55
C ASN A 598 -23.63 1.46 -23.22
N THR A 599 -24.12 2.47 -22.51
CA THR A 599 -24.68 2.37 -21.15
C THR A 599 -25.68 1.22 -20.97
N PHE A 600 -26.57 1.00 -21.93
CA PHE A 600 -27.53 -0.11 -21.92
C PHE A 600 -27.32 -1.11 -23.08
N SER A 601 -26.15 -1.12 -23.72
CA SER A 601 -25.88 -2.01 -24.87
C SER A 601 -25.98 -3.50 -24.51
N ASN A 602 -26.22 -4.34 -25.52
CA ASN A 602 -26.38 -5.80 -25.37
C ASN A 602 -27.51 -6.23 -24.41
N ASN A 603 -28.62 -5.48 -24.32
CA ASN A 603 -29.79 -5.82 -23.50
C ASN A 603 -31.02 -6.22 -24.38
N ARG A 604 -32.19 -6.41 -23.76
CA ARG A 604 -33.45 -6.86 -24.38
C ARG A 604 -34.52 -5.75 -24.49
N ILE A 605 -34.12 -4.48 -24.60
CA ILE A 605 -34.97 -3.30 -24.30
C ILE A 605 -36.06 -3.03 -25.36
N THR A 606 -37.28 -3.49 -25.10
CA THR A 606 -38.49 -3.14 -25.86
C THR A 606 -39.17 -1.86 -25.36
N THR A 607 -38.90 -1.45 -24.11
CA THR A 607 -39.58 -0.33 -23.44
C THR A 607 -38.62 0.76 -23.01
N VAL A 608 -38.86 2.01 -23.43
CA VAL A 608 -38.06 3.18 -23.02
C VAL A 608 -38.99 4.34 -22.65
N LEU A 609 -39.06 4.68 -21.36
CA LEU A 609 -39.97 5.69 -20.83
C LEU A 609 -39.16 6.85 -20.22
N ALA A 610 -38.94 7.90 -21.00
CA ALA A 610 -38.22 9.11 -20.60
C ALA A 610 -39.03 10.37 -21.02
N PRO A 611 -40.23 10.60 -20.43
CA PRO A 611 -41.17 11.62 -20.90
C PRO A 611 -40.63 13.05 -20.76
N ASN A 612 -39.78 13.31 -19.76
CA ASN A 612 -39.30 14.66 -19.43
C ASN A 612 -38.02 15.05 -20.20
N VAL A 613 -37.52 14.19 -21.10
CA VAL A 613 -36.43 14.51 -22.02
C VAL A 613 -36.87 15.58 -23.01
N THR A 614 -36.03 16.58 -23.27
CA THR A 614 -36.36 17.70 -24.15
C THR A 614 -35.67 17.60 -25.52
N ALA A 615 -36.22 18.29 -26.51
CA ALA A 615 -35.62 18.42 -27.85
C ALA A 615 -34.23 19.08 -27.85
N GLU A 616 -33.87 19.84 -26.81
CA GLU A 616 -32.53 20.40 -26.66
C GLU A 616 -31.54 19.33 -26.19
N MET A 617 -31.92 18.53 -25.17
CA MET A 617 -31.14 17.38 -24.70
C MET A 617 -30.92 16.35 -25.81
N ILE A 618 -31.96 16.06 -26.62
CA ILE A 618 -31.91 15.13 -27.77
C ILE A 618 -30.72 15.41 -28.70
N ASN A 619 -30.32 16.67 -28.90
CA ASN A 619 -29.16 17.01 -29.73
C ASN A 619 -27.82 16.72 -29.04
N GLY A 620 -27.77 16.69 -27.70
CA GLY A 620 -26.58 16.48 -26.87
C GLY A 620 -26.41 15.07 -26.32
N TYR A 621 -27.34 14.14 -26.56
CA TYR A 621 -27.23 12.74 -26.14
C TYR A 621 -26.11 11.98 -26.88
N ASN A 622 -25.51 11.00 -26.20
CA ASN A 622 -24.56 10.08 -26.80
C ASN A 622 -25.27 9.18 -27.84
N PRO A 623 -24.82 9.15 -29.11
CA PRO A 623 -25.48 8.42 -30.19
C PRO A 623 -25.17 6.91 -30.21
N ASN A 624 -24.70 6.31 -29.11
CA ASN A 624 -24.50 4.87 -28.97
C ASN A 624 -24.91 4.35 -27.57
N ALA A 625 -25.93 4.96 -26.94
CA ALA A 625 -26.29 4.65 -25.54
C ALA A 625 -26.87 3.24 -25.33
N ALA A 626 -27.57 2.68 -26.33
CA ALA A 626 -28.11 1.32 -26.27
C ALA A 626 -28.13 0.65 -27.66
N VAL A 627 -26.96 0.18 -28.09
CA VAL A 627 -26.81 -0.57 -29.35
C VAL A 627 -26.82 -2.08 -29.10
N ASN A 628 -26.81 -2.87 -30.18
CA ASN A 628 -26.75 -4.34 -30.15
C ASN A 628 -27.85 -5.01 -29.29
N GLN A 629 -29.03 -4.41 -29.20
CA GLN A 629 -30.14 -4.99 -28.45
C GLN A 629 -30.65 -6.27 -29.16
N PHE A 630 -31.05 -7.28 -28.39
CA PHE A 630 -31.64 -8.52 -28.92
C PHE A 630 -32.86 -8.94 -28.08
N ALA A 631 -33.96 -9.33 -28.71
CA ALA A 631 -35.16 -9.80 -28.03
C ALA A 631 -35.93 -10.76 -28.94
N ALA A 632 -36.65 -11.72 -28.34
CA ALA A 632 -37.71 -12.44 -29.04
C ALA A 632 -39.06 -12.00 -28.47
N ILE A 633 -39.95 -11.55 -29.36
CA ILE A 633 -41.25 -10.98 -29.03
C ILE A 633 -42.31 -11.97 -29.48
N PHE A 634 -42.99 -12.59 -28.51
CA PHE A 634 -44.04 -13.57 -28.73
C PHE A 634 -45.38 -12.84 -28.95
N THR A 635 -46.02 -13.09 -30.09
CA THR A 635 -47.22 -12.37 -30.54
C THR A 635 -48.01 -13.22 -31.53
N ASP A 636 -49.06 -12.68 -32.14
CA ASP A 636 -49.81 -13.29 -33.24
C ASP A 636 -49.76 -12.46 -34.53
N SER A 637 -50.40 -12.95 -35.60
CA SER A 637 -50.40 -12.30 -36.91
C SER A 637 -51.43 -11.16 -37.06
N ALA A 638 -52.28 -10.92 -36.05
CA ALA A 638 -53.20 -9.78 -35.97
C ALA A 638 -52.63 -8.62 -35.14
N HIS A 639 -51.80 -8.91 -34.14
CA HIS A 639 -51.05 -7.94 -33.33
C HIS A 639 -49.77 -7.47 -34.05
N ASN A 640 -49.94 -6.97 -35.28
CA ASN A 640 -48.87 -6.66 -36.23
C ASN A 640 -48.50 -5.17 -36.29
N ASN A 641 -48.86 -4.37 -35.28
CA ASN A 641 -48.49 -2.96 -35.17
C ASN A 641 -47.17 -2.81 -34.39
N ILE A 642 -46.31 -1.86 -34.75
CA ILE A 642 -45.05 -1.59 -34.06
C ILE A 642 -45.24 -1.32 -32.55
N SER A 643 -46.36 -0.70 -32.15
CA SER A 643 -46.74 -0.47 -30.74
C SER A 643 -47.12 -1.75 -29.97
N THR A 644 -47.14 -2.92 -30.61
CA THR A 644 -47.16 -4.24 -29.94
C THR A 644 -45.75 -4.67 -29.54
N TYR A 645 -44.74 -4.32 -30.33
CA TYR A 645 -43.36 -4.78 -30.17
C TYR A 645 -42.52 -3.84 -29.30
N PHE A 646 -42.90 -2.56 -29.23
CA PHE A 646 -42.19 -1.51 -28.50
C PHE A 646 -43.16 -0.58 -27.76
N ASN A 647 -42.68 -0.03 -26.65
CA ASN A 647 -43.32 1.05 -25.90
C ASN A 647 -42.28 2.16 -25.66
N VAL A 648 -42.27 3.17 -26.52
CA VAL A 648 -41.24 4.23 -26.48
C VAL A 648 -41.89 5.59 -26.27
N ASN A 649 -41.38 6.34 -25.30
CA ASN A 649 -41.69 7.75 -25.09
C ASN A 649 -40.43 8.49 -24.61
N ILE A 650 -39.68 9.06 -25.55
CA ILE A 650 -38.49 9.88 -25.26
C ILE A 650 -38.80 11.32 -25.66
N GLY A 651 -39.26 12.14 -24.71
CA GLY A 651 -39.68 13.52 -25.01
C GLY A 651 -40.78 13.65 -26.06
N GLY A 652 -41.67 12.65 -26.17
CA GLY A 652 -42.69 12.56 -27.23
C GLY A 652 -42.22 11.91 -28.54
N ILE A 653 -40.95 11.48 -28.67
CA ILE A 653 -40.55 10.50 -29.68
C ILE A 653 -41.13 9.15 -29.30
N THR A 654 -41.86 8.53 -30.23
CA THR A 654 -42.53 7.23 -30.05
C THR A 654 -41.95 6.17 -30.98
N GLU A 655 -42.33 4.92 -30.80
CA GLU A 655 -41.88 3.77 -31.61
C GLU A 655 -42.22 3.90 -33.11
N GLN A 656 -43.13 4.80 -33.48
CA GLN A 656 -43.39 5.19 -34.87
C GLN A 656 -42.19 5.86 -35.56
N ALA A 657 -41.19 6.32 -34.80
CA ALA A 657 -39.92 6.85 -35.31
C ALA A 657 -38.85 5.77 -35.60
N LEU A 658 -39.11 4.49 -35.26
CA LEU A 658 -38.14 3.42 -35.46
C LEU A 658 -37.93 3.08 -36.94
N GLY A 659 -36.67 3.15 -37.37
CA GLY A 659 -36.22 2.71 -38.69
C GLY A 659 -36.08 1.19 -38.75
N ILE A 660 -37.11 0.52 -39.28
CA ILE A 660 -37.15 -0.94 -39.44
C ILE A 660 -36.52 -1.37 -40.78
N SER A 661 -35.69 -2.42 -40.76
CA SER A 661 -34.95 -2.94 -41.91
C SER A 661 -34.66 -4.46 -41.78
N ASN A 662 -34.03 -5.04 -42.80
CA ASN A 662 -33.56 -6.45 -42.82
C ASN A 662 -34.62 -7.52 -42.47
N LEU A 663 -35.89 -7.26 -42.80
CA LEU A 663 -37.01 -8.15 -42.57
C LEU A 663 -36.83 -9.52 -43.23
N SER A 664 -36.92 -10.59 -42.46
CA SER A 664 -36.87 -11.98 -42.96
C SER A 664 -38.24 -12.48 -43.44
N ASN A 665 -38.27 -13.71 -43.97
CA ASN A 665 -39.48 -14.49 -44.30
C ASN A 665 -40.54 -13.81 -45.19
N GLY A 666 -40.14 -12.76 -45.93
CA GLY A 666 -41.02 -12.02 -46.84
C GLY A 666 -41.96 -11.02 -46.16
N VAL A 667 -41.76 -10.73 -44.88
CA VAL A 667 -42.49 -9.68 -44.16
C VAL A 667 -42.07 -8.30 -44.68
N THR A 668 -43.02 -7.36 -44.74
CA THR A 668 -42.76 -5.97 -45.15
C THR A 668 -43.34 -5.00 -44.13
N TYR A 669 -42.75 -3.81 -43.99
CA TYR A 669 -43.16 -2.81 -42.98
C TYR A 669 -43.57 -1.50 -43.63
N SER A 670 -44.67 -0.91 -43.19
CA SER A 670 -45.13 0.41 -43.64
C SER A 670 -46.08 1.04 -42.61
N ASN A 671 -45.93 2.35 -42.36
CA ASN A 671 -46.83 3.14 -41.50
C ASN A 671 -47.12 2.50 -40.13
N GLY A 672 -46.09 1.98 -39.45
CA GLY A 672 -46.23 1.33 -38.15
C GLY A 672 -46.80 -0.09 -38.18
N VAL A 673 -46.94 -0.73 -39.35
CA VAL A 673 -47.59 -2.06 -39.49
C VAL A 673 -46.71 -3.03 -40.27
N PHE A 674 -46.54 -4.24 -39.73
CA PHE A 674 -45.90 -5.38 -40.39
C PHE A 674 -46.93 -6.15 -41.24
N THR A 675 -46.76 -6.18 -42.55
CA THR A 675 -47.54 -7.02 -43.46
C THR A 675 -46.90 -8.41 -43.51
N ILE A 676 -47.48 -9.34 -42.74
CA ILE A 676 -47.01 -10.71 -42.53
C ILE A 676 -47.68 -11.66 -43.56
N PRO A 677 -46.91 -12.40 -44.39
CA PRO A 677 -47.46 -13.42 -45.28
C PRO A 677 -48.09 -14.61 -44.54
N SER A 678 -49.16 -15.18 -45.10
CA SER A 678 -49.82 -16.39 -44.58
C SER A 678 -48.87 -17.58 -44.48
N GLY A 679 -48.74 -18.16 -43.29
CA GLY A 679 -47.90 -19.34 -43.02
C GLY A 679 -46.49 -19.03 -42.50
N VAL A 680 -46.15 -17.75 -42.32
CA VAL A 680 -44.96 -17.34 -41.57
C VAL A 680 -45.14 -17.64 -40.08
N LYS A 681 -44.15 -18.29 -39.46
CA LYS A 681 -44.12 -18.64 -38.03
C LYS A 681 -43.29 -17.68 -37.19
N ASP A 682 -42.33 -17.01 -37.80
CA ASP A 682 -41.32 -16.17 -37.19
C ASP A 682 -40.87 -15.13 -38.22
N PHE A 683 -40.36 -13.97 -37.79
CA PHE A 683 -39.54 -13.12 -38.64
C PHE A 683 -38.55 -12.30 -37.83
N THR A 684 -37.33 -12.15 -38.34
CA THR A 684 -36.30 -11.29 -37.78
C THR A 684 -36.39 -9.90 -38.42
N PHE A 685 -36.10 -8.85 -37.67
CA PHE A 685 -35.94 -7.49 -38.19
C PHE A 685 -34.85 -6.72 -37.43
N ASN A 686 -34.13 -5.85 -38.14
CA ASN A 686 -33.27 -4.86 -37.54
C ASN A 686 -34.09 -3.58 -37.27
N TRP A 687 -33.94 -3.00 -36.08
CA TRP A 687 -34.53 -1.71 -35.73
C TRP A 687 -33.44 -0.71 -35.35
N THR A 688 -33.73 0.57 -35.58
CA THR A 688 -32.79 1.68 -35.40
C THR A 688 -33.52 2.93 -34.94
N LEU A 689 -32.93 3.72 -34.05
CA LEU A 689 -33.41 5.06 -33.70
C LEU A 689 -32.27 6.07 -33.84
N SER A 690 -32.36 6.93 -34.86
CA SER A 690 -31.44 8.05 -35.06
C SER A 690 -32.07 9.31 -34.47
N LEU A 691 -31.54 9.77 -33.33
CA LEU A 691 -31.97 11.01 -32.68
C LEU A 691 -31.42 12.27 -33.38
N ASN A 692 -30.27 12.15 -34.06
CA ASN A 692 -29.56 13.23 -34.75
C ASN A 692 -29.36 12.88 -36.24
N PRO A 693 -29.97 13.61 -37.20
CA PRO A 693 -29.82 13.32 -38.63
C PRO A 693 -28.39 13.52 -39.17
N GLY A 694 -27.59 12.43 -39.15
CA GLY A 694 -26.23 12.41 -39.66
C GLY A 694 -25.16 11.88 -38.68
N SER A 695 -25.54 11.52 -37.45
CA SER A 695 -24.68 10.72 -36.57
C SER A 695 -24.83 9.22 -36.84
N ASP A 696 -23.98 8.41 -36.20
CA ASP A 696 -24.24 6.98 -36.00
C ASP A 696 -25.53 6.74 -35.20
N GLN A 697 -25.99 5.49 -35.16
CA GLN A 697 -27.36 5.12 -34.79
C GLN A 697 -27.56 4.97 -33.27
N GLY A 698 -27.99 6.07 -32.66
CA GLY A 698 -28.41 6.24 -31.25
C GLY A 698 -28.72 4.97 -30.46
N TYR A 699 -29.71 4.23 -30.97
CA TYR A 699 -30.21 2.97 -30.41
C TYR A 699 -30.39 2.00 -31.57
N SER A 700 -30.05 0.72 -31.37
CA SER A 700 -30.21 -0.30 -32.41
C SER A 700 -30.29 -1.72 -31.87
N GLY A 701 -30.96 -2.61 -32.62
CA GLY A 701 -31.07 -4.02 -32.29
C GLY A 701 -31.54 -4.91 -33.44
N VAL A 702 -31.49 -6.22 -33.19
CA VAL A 702 -31.93 -7.29 -34.10
C VAL A 702 -32.90 -8.19 -33.33
N TYR A 703 -34.18 -8.08 -33.64
CA TYR A 703 -35.27 -8.71 -32.87
C TYR A 703 -35.99 -9.77 -33.69
N ASP A 704 -36.39 -10.85 -33.03
CA ASP A 704 -37.19 -11.93 -33.59
C ASP A 704 -38.65 -11.80 -33.15
N ALA A 705 -39.58 -11.69 -34.10
CA ALA A 705 -41.01 -11.75 -33.85
C ALA A 705 -41.49 -13.20 -34.03
N VAL A 706 -41.86 -13.87 -32.93
CA VAL A 706 -42.32 -15.27 -32.94
C VAL A 706 -43.85 -15.28 -32.91
N LEU A 707 -44.47 -15.89 -33.93
CA LEU A 707 -45.87 -15.71 -34.25
C LEU A 707 -46.75 -16.90 -33.85
N ASN A 708 -48.00 -16.56 -33.51
CA ASN A 708 -49.05 -17.46 -33.05
C ASN A 708 -48.72 -18.06 -31.66
N ASP A 709 -47.99 -17.29 -30.84
CA ASP A 709 -47.69 -17.50 -29.42
C ASP A 709 -47.41 -18.97 -29.02
N PRO A 710 -46.18 -19.48 -29.22
CA PRO A 710 -45.88 -20.91 -29.14
C PRO A 710 -46.02 -21.49 -27.73
N ASP A 711 -46.45 -22.76 -27.66
CA ASP A 711 -46.59 -23.58 -26.44
C ASP A 711 -45.30 -23.68 -25.60
N ILE A 712 -44.12 -23.38 -26.16
CA ILE A 712 -42.87 -23.21 -25.41
C ILE A 712 -42.19 -21.91 -25.85
N LYS A 713 -42.06 -20.95 -24.93
CA LYS A 713 -41.46 -19.64 -25.13
C LYS A 713 -40.08 -19.59 -24.48
N ALA A 714 -39.05 -19.45 -25.31
CA ALA A 714 -37.67 -19.25 -24.87
C ALA A 714 -36.98 -18.23 -25.77
N VAL A 715 -36.10 -17.42 -25.18
CA VAL A 715 -35.37 -16.32 -25.83
C VAL A 715 -33.89 -16.66 -26.01
N ASN A 716 -33.21 -15.95 -26.91
CA ASN A 716 -31.73 -15.98 -26.97
C ASN A 716 -31.12 -15.24 -25.75
N SER A 717 -29.86 -15.53 -25.43
CA SER A 717 -29.08 -14.79 -24.43
C SER A 717 -27.64 -14.62 -24.87
N ASN A 718 -27.02 -13.52 -24.44
CA ASN A 718 -25.59 -13.30 -24.52
C ASN A 718 -25.09 -13.19 -23.08
N ILE A 719 -24.19 -14.06 -22.64
CA ILE A 719 -23.71 -14.14 -21.25
C ILE A 719 -22.18 -14.00 -21.17
N PRO A 720 -21.64 -13.39 -20.10
CA PRO A 720 -20.20 -13.24 -19.96
C PRO A 720 -19.50 -14.58 -19.67
N ALA A 721 -18.33 -14.79 -20.24
CA ALA A 721 -17.53 -16.00 -20.03
C ALA A 721 -17.13 -16.12 -18.55
N GLY A 722 -17.47 -17.25 -17.95
CA GLY A 722 -17.26 -17.57 -16.53
C GLY A 722 -18.43 -17.27 -15.59
N THR A 723 -19.59 -16.77 -16.06
CA THR A 723 -20.81 -16.75 -15.22
C THR A 723 -21.43 -18.14 -15.11
N THR A 724 -22.37 -18.31 -14.19
CA THR A 724 -23.34 -19.42 -14.28
C THR A 724 -24.25 -19.26 -15.49
N TRP A 725 -24.81 -20.38 -15.95
CA TRP A 725 -25.98 -20.40 -16.82
C TRP A 725 -26.89 -21.55 -16.41
N SER A 726 -28.19 -21.27 -16.34
CA SER A 726 -29.24 -22.24 -16.10
C SER A 726 -30.27 -22.24 -17.23
N ALA A 727 -31.00 -23.35 -17.37
CA ALA A 727 -32.11 -23.41 -18.32
C ALA A 727 -33.23 -22.37 -18.05
N SER A 728 -33.25 -21.72 -16.88
CA SER A 728 -34.20 -20.65 -16.53
C SER A 728 -33.94 -19.35 -17.28
N ASP A 729 -32.67 -19.01 -17.52
CA ASP A 729 -32.19 -17.69 -17.97
C ASP A 729 -32.66 -17.32 -19.40
N ASN A 730 -33.12 -18.36 -20.12
CA ASN A 730 -33.65 -18.28 -21.47
C ASN A 730 -35.11 -18.76 -21.56
N PHE A 731 -35.67 -19.39 -20.53
CA PHE A 731 -37.04 -19.92 -20.52
C PHE A 731 -38.02 -18.91 -19.95
N ILE A 732 -39.05 -18.54 -20.72
CA ILE A 732 -40.10 -17.62 -20.25
C ILE A 732 -41.32 -18.38 -19.73
N SER A 733 -41.83 -19.33 -20.52
CA SER A 733 -43.02 -20.10 -20.16
C SER A 733 -43.18 -21.31 -21.07
N ALA A 734 -43.83 -22.36 -20.58
CA ALA A 734 -44.44 -23.38 -21.42
C ALA A 734 -45.89 -23.60 -21.00
N SER A 735 -46.72 -24.03 -21.94
CA SER A 735 -48.13 -24.33 -21.72
C SER A 735 -48.65 -25.34 -22.74
N VAL A 736 -49.78 -25.97 -22.44
CA VAL A 736 -50.56 -26.78 -23.41
C VAL A 736 -52.02 -26.37 -23.40
N ASN A 737 -52.73 -26.71 -24.49
CA ASN A 737 -54.13 -26.36 -24.73
C ASN A 737 -54.37 -24.84 -24.85
N ASN A 738 -53.66 -24.17 -25.77
CA ASN A 738 -53.80 -22.72 -26.04
C ASN A 738 -53.56 -21.81 -24.81
N GLY A 739 -52.68 -22.21 -23.89
CA GLY A 739 -52.34 -21.44 -22.69
C GLY A 739 -53.08 -21.85 -21.40
N ASP A 740 -54.13 -22.67 -21.47
CA ASP A 740 -54.98 -23.03 -20.32
C ASP A 740 -54.26 -23.88 -19.23
N THR A 741 -53.04 -24.34 -19.46
CA THR A 741 -52.27 -25.11 -18.47
C THR A 741 -50.77 -24.86 -18.61
N THR A 742 -50.17 -24.16 -17.65
CA THR A 742 -48.71 -23.92 -17.55
C THR A 742 -47.95 -25.21 -17.26
N ILE A 743 -46.81 -25.40 -17.91
CA ILE A 743 -45.86 -26.50 -17.65
C ILE A 743 -44.62 -25.91 -16.97
N PRO A 744 -44.20 -26.40 -15.79
CA PRO A 744 -43.00 -25.91 -15.11
C PRO A 744 -41.74 -26.38 -15.83
N LEU A 745 -40.66 -25.59 -15.75
CA LEU A 745 -39.35 -25.91 -16.36
C LEU A 745 -38.81 -27.30 -15.95
N SER A 746 -39.16 -27.79 -14.76
CA SER A 746 -38.83 -29.13 -14.26
C SER A 746 -39.42 -30.30 -15.06
N GLU A 747 -40.47 -30.06 -15.85
CA GLU A 747 -41.04 -31.05 -16.77
C GLU A 747 -40.55 -30.89 -18.23
N ILE A 748 -39.89 -29.77 -18.55
CA ILE A 748 -39.36 -29.50 -19.88
C ILE A 748 -38.04 -30.23 -20.06
N LYS A 749 -37.92 -31.04 -21.12
CA LYS A 749 -36.65 -31.64 -21.49
C LYS A 749 -35.77 -30.60 -22.16
N VAL A 750 -34.63 -30.31 -21.54
CA VAL A 750 -33.61 -29.39 -22.05
C VAL A 750 -32.40 -30.17 -22.58
N THR A 751 -31.92 -29.79 -23.76
CA THR A 751 -30.63 -30.29 -24.29
C THR A 751 -29.75 -29.15 -24.75
N VAL A 752 -28.49 -29.15 -24.30
CA VAL A 752 -27.42 -28.23 -24.72
C VAL A 752 -26.52 -28.97 -25.71
N ASP A 753 -26.32 -28.39 -26.90
CA ASP A 753 -25.50 -28.95 -27.99
C ASP A 753 -25.84 -30.41 -28.36
N GLY A 754 -27.13 -30.77 -28.22
CA GLY A 754 -27.66 -32.11 -28.47
C GLY A 754 -27.49 -33.12 -27.33
N VAL A 755 -26.94 -32.70 -26.17
CA VAL A 755 -26.79 -33.51 -24.96
C VAL A 755 -27.78 -33.04 -23.89
N GLU A 756 -28.44 -33.96 -23.20
CA GLU A 756 -29.37 -33.64 -22.11
C GLU A 756 -28.60 -33.02 -20.92
N SER A 757 -28.82 -31.74 -20.67
CA SER A 757 -28.06 -30.89 -19.75
C SER A 757 -28.89 -29.67 -19.35
N GLY A 758 -28.77 -29.25 -18.09
CA GLY A 758 -29.33 -27.99 -17.58
C GLY A 758 -28.32 -26.84 -17.48
N SER A 759 -27.08 -27.04 -17.95
CA SER A 759 -25.96 -26.11 -17.80
C SER A 759 -25.08 -26.04 -19.06
N ILE A 760 -24.43 -24.89 -19.26
CA ILE A 760 -23.43 -24.62 -20.32
C ILE A 760 -22.03 -24.53 -19.69
N ASP A 761 -20.98 -24.90 -20.45
CA ASP A 761 -19.59 -24.62 -20.08
C ASP A 761 -19.21 -23.19 -20.50
N THR A 762 -19.50 -22.23 -19.61
CA THR A 762 -19.21 -20.81 -19.83
C THR A 762 -17.72 -20.44 -19.69
N THR A 763 -16.84 -21.40 -19.36
CA THR A 763 -15.40 -21.11 -19.15
C THR A 763 -14.64 -20.81 -20.45
N GLN A 764 -15.31 -20.93 -21.60
CA GLN A 764 -14.81 -20.63 -22.93
C GLN A 764 -15.88 -19.84 -23.69
N ALA A 765 -15.48 -18.76 -24.38
CA ALA A 765 -16.37 -18.04 -25.27
C ALA A 765 -16.76 -18.90 -26.49
N GLY A 766 -18.04 -18.90 -26.85
CA GLY A 766 -18.63 -19.74 -27.88
C GLY A 766 -20.17 -19.68 -27.90
N ASN A 767 -20.78 -20.19 -28.97
CA ASN A 767 -22.24 -20.24 -29.10
C ASN A 767 -22.74 -21.66 -28.84
N HIS A 768 -23.68 -21.79 -27.90
CA HIS A 768 -24.31 -23.05 -27.52
C HIS A 768 -25.76 -23.10 -28.01
N THR A 769 -26.17 -24.26 -28.51
CA THR A 769 -27.54 -24.51 -28.98
C THR A 769 -28.35 -25.15 -27.87
N VAL A 770 -29.35 -24.45 -27.35
CA VAL A 770 -30.24 -24.96 -26.29
C VAL A 770 -31.60 -25.27 -26.89
N VAL A 771 -32.08 -26.50 -26.69
CA VAL A 771 -33.41 -26.94 -27.14
C VAL A 771 -34.26 -27.28 -25.93
N TYR A 772 -35.42 -26.62 -25.83
CA TYR A 772 -36.48 -26.91 -24.86
C TYR A 772 -37.55 -27.75 -25.56
N SER A 773 -38.01 -28.83 -24.93
CA SER A 773 -38.93 -29.77 -25.57
C SER A 773 -39.93 -30.41 -24.62
N TYR A 774 -41.18 -30.57 -25.07
CA TYR A 774 -42.27 -31.22 -24.34
C TYR A 774 -43.23 -31.91 -25.32
N GLY A 775 -43.40 -33.22 -25.19
CA GLY A 775 -44.25 -34.00 -26.10
C GLY A 775 -43.74 -33.98 -27.56
N SER A 776 -44.50 -33.34 -28.46
CA SER A 776 -44.11 -33.08 -29.85
C SER A 776 -43.48 -31.70 -30.08
N GLU A 777 -43.66 -30.78 -29.14
CA GLU A 777 -43.27 -29.38 -29.32
C GLU A 777 -41.85 -29.14 -28.83
N SER A 778 -41.15 -28.26 -29.53
CA SER A 778 -39.82 -27.80 -29.15
C SER A 778 -39.53 -26.40 -29.66
N THR A 779 -38.72 -25.66 -28.90
CA THR A 779 -38.12 -24.40 -29.32
C THR A 779 -36.62 -24.46 -29.12
N THR A 780 -35.87 -23.76 -29.97
CA THR A 780 -34.41 -23.75 -30.00
C THR A 780 -33.91 -22.32 -29.90
N VAL A 781 -32.99 -22.08 -28.97
CA VAL A 781 -32.37 -20.77 -28.74
C VAL A 781 -30.85 -20.91 -28.78
N THR A 782 -30.18 -19.79 -29.02
CA THR A 782 -28.72 -19.66 -28.91
C THR A 782 -28.36 -18.95 -27.60
N VAL A 783 -27.38 -19.50 -26.89
CA VAL A 783 -26.70 -18.84 -25.78
C VAL A 783 -25.28 -18.50 -26.26
N SER A 784 -24.98 -17.22 -26.39
CA SER A 784 -23.67 -16.73 -26.84
C SER A 784 -22.81 -16.37 -25.62
N VAL A 785 -21.85 -17.22 -25.28
CA VAL A 785 -20.85 -16.92 -24.25
C VAL A 785 -19.78 -16.03 -24.89
N TYR A 786 -19.60 -14.82 -24.39
CA TYR A 786 -18.61 -13.86 -24.90
C TYR A 786 -17.67 -13.38 -23.79
N LYS A 787 -16.47 -12.93 -24.13
CA LYS A 787 -15.49 -12.48 -23.13
C LYS A 787 -15.88 -11.15 -22.49
N ARG A 788 -15.60 -10.99 -21.20
CA ARG A 788 -15.70 -9.71 -20.49
C ARG A 788 -14.60 -8.75 -20.94
N SER A 789 -14.85 -7.45 -20.90
CA SER A 789 -13.75 -6.46 -20.91
C SER A 789 -12.95 -6.62 -19.62
N GLY A 790 -11.64 -6.85 -19.74
CA GLY A 790 -10.70 -6.79 -18.62
C GLY A 790 -9.77 -5.60 -18.79
N THR A 791 -9.43 -4.91 -17.70
CA THR A 791 -8.39 -3.86 -17.71
C THR A 791 -7.21 -4.24 -16.82
N TYR A 792 -6.03 -3.69 -17.05
CA TYR A 792 -4.88 -3.85 -16.15
C TYR A 792 -4.07 -2.56 -16.00
N SER A 793 -3.67 -2.24 -14.78
CA SER A 793 -2.88 -1.04 -14.44
C SER A 793 -1.55 -1.44 -13.81
N LEU A 794 -0.48 -0.76 -14.20
CA LEU A 794 0.78 -0.78 -13.45
C LEU A 794 0.64 0.14 -12.23
N SER A 795 1.10 -0.33 -11.08
CA SER A 795 1.18 0.44 -9.83
C SER A 795 2.46 0.09 -9.09
N GLY A 796 2.86 0.90 -8.12
CA GLY A 796 3.94 0.60 -7.20
C GLY A 796 3.89 1.53 -5.99
N THR A 797 4.56 1.16 -4.92
CA THR A 797 4.76 2.09 -3.80
C THR A 797 5.77 3.14 -4.20
N ASN A 798 5.48 4.41 -3.90
CA ASN A 798 6.42 5.52 -4.05
C ASN A 798 7.52 5.42 -2.98
N ALA A 799 8.36 4.40 -3.08
CA ALA A 799 9.53 4.23 -2.24
C ALA A 799 10.47 5.42 -2.47
N ASN A 800 10.56 6.32 -1.49
CA ASN A 800 11.47 7.47 -1.50
C ASN A 800 12.92 6.99 -1.33
N VAL A 801 13.47 6.35 -2.37
CA VAL A 801 14.83 5.80 -2.34
C VAL A 801 15.80 6.97 -2.36
N THR A 802 16.55 7.17 -1.28
CA THR A 802 17.53 8.26 -1.24
C THR A 802 18.69 7.96 -2.19
N TYR A 803 19.17 8.97 -2.92
CA TYR A 803 20.31 8.87 -3.84
C TYR A 803 21.52 8.19 -3.19
N ASN A 804 22.04 7.14 -3.81
CA ASN A 804 23.23 6.40 -3.36
C ASN A 804 24.32 6.23 -4.44
N GLY A 805 24.14 6.88 -5.61
CA GLY A 805 25.06 6.80 -6.74
C GLY A 805 25.08 5.45 -7.49
N GLN A 806 24.17 4.51 -7.18
CA GLN A 806 23.95 3.27 -7.93
C GLN A 806 22.60 3.30 -8.65
N ASN A 807 22.36 2.38 -9.58
CA ASN A 807 21.02 2.23 -10.18
C ASN A 807 20.07 1.61 -9.15
N GLN A 808 18.99 2.32 -8.79
CA GLN A 808 18.08 1.94 -7.72
C GLN A 808 16.75 1.35 -8.23
N PHE A 809 16.55 1.27 -9.55
CA PHE A 809 15.33 0.70 -10.12
C PHE A 809 15.23 -0.81 -9.86
N ASN A 810 14.10 -1.23 -9.27
CA ASN A 810 13.79 -2.62 -8.96
C ASN A 810 12.33 -2.94 -9.36
N SER A 811 12.10 -3.97 -10.18
CA SER A 811 10.75 -4.35 -10.61
C SER A 811 9.88 -4.89 -9.47
N GLY A 812 10.49 -5.39 -8.38
CA GLY A 812 9.78 -5.92 -7.21
C GLY A 812 9.08 -4.86 -6.34
N ASN A 813 9.29 -3.57 -6.59
CA ASN A 813 8.58 -2.48 -5.93
C ASN A 813 7.22 -2.16 -6.60
N PHE A 814 6.90 -2.86 -7.69
CA PHE A 814 5.75 -2.61 -8.55
C PHE A 814 4.89 -3.86 -8.70
N GLN A 815 3.63 -3.66 -9.04
CA GLN A 815 2.67 -4.72 -9.30
C GLN A 815 1.69 -4.32 -10.41
N ILE A 816 1.29 -5.30 -11.23
CA ILE A 816 0.26 -5.12 -12.24
C ILE A 816 -1.06 -5.65 -11.68
N ASN A 817 -1.96 -4.72 -11.37
CA ASN A 817 -3.29 -5.04 -10.89
C ASN A 817 -4.17 -5.30 -12.11
N LEU A 818 -4.72 -6.50 -12.22
CA LEU A 818 -5.78 -6.79 -13.17
C LEU A 818 -7.11 -6.26 -12.62
N SER A 819 -8.12 -6.02 -13.47
CA SER A 819 -9.47 -5.65 -13.03
C SER A 819 -10.26 -6.82 -12.43
N ASN A 820 -9.73 -8.04 -12.57
CA ASN A 820 -10.13 -9.21 -11.77
C ASN A 820 -9.16 -9.48 -10.61
N GLY A 821 -8.25 -8.52 -10.32
CA GLY A 821 -7.34 -8.34 -9.16
C GLY A 821 -6.62 -9.55 -8.61
N THR A 822 -6.57 -10.62 -9.37
CA THR A 822 -5.35 -11.39 -9.58
C THR A 822 -4.21 -10.40 -9.85
N ILE A 823 -3.22 -10.35 -8.97
CA ILE A 823 -2.05 -9.46 -9.11
C ILE A 823 -0.95 -10.20 -9.87
N TYR A 824 -0.33 -9.53 -10.85
CA TYR A 824 0.87 -10.02 -11.52
C TYR A 824 2.11 -9.26 -10.98
N THR A 825 2.99 -9.97 -10.28
CA THR A 825 4.28 -9.46 -9.79
C THR A 825 5.31 -9.44 -10.93
N PRO A 826 5.83 -8.27 -11.36
CA PRO A 826 6.74 -8.17 -12.51
C PRO A 826 8.12 -8.76 -12.23
N GLN A 827 8.55 -9.67 -13.10
CA GLN A 827 9.87 -10.29 -13.03
C GLN A 827 10.95 -9.32 -13.52
N ASN A 828 12.23 -9.64 -13.27
CA ASN A 828 13.33 -8.81 -13.71
C ASN A 828 13.34 -8.70 -15.26
N GLY A 829 13.29 -7.46 -15.77
CA GLY A 829 13.16 -7.15 -17.19
C GLY A 829 11.71 -7.01 -17.70
N ASP A 830 10.69 -7.27 -16.87
CA ASP A 830 9.29 -7.04 -17.25
C ASP A 830 8.91 -5.55 -17.27
N LEU A 831 9.59 -4.73 -16.48
CA LEU A 831 9.44 -3.28 -16.45
C LEU A 831 10.70 -2.60 -16.99
N GLU A 832 10.52 -1.47 -17.66
CA GLU A 832 11.59 -0.62 -18.18
C GLU A 832 11.33 0.85 -17.84
N LEU A 833 12.37 1.68 -17.91
CA LEU A 833 12.24 3.14 -17.78
C LEU A 833 11.99 3.72 -19.17
N GLU A 834 10.98 4.59 -19.32
CA GLU A 834 10.71 5.29 -20.59
C GLU A 834 11.89 6.22 -20.97
N SER A 835 12.60 6.74 -19.96
CA SER A 835 13.87 7.43 -20.13
C SER A 835 15.01 6.43 -20.31
N THR A 836 15.85 6.62 -21.32
CA THR A 836 17.10 5.85 -21.50
C THR A 836 18.14 6.06 -20.39
N ASP A 837 17.89 6.99 -19.47
CA ASP A 837 18.71 7.26 -18.32
C ASP A 837 18.46 6.21 -17.22
N SER A 838 19.51 5.48 -16.83
CA SER A 838 19.49 4.63 -15.63
C SER A 838 19.07 5.46 -14.41
N ALA A 839 18.20 4.91 -13.55
CA ALA A 839 17.74 5.57 -12.33
C ALA A 839 18.82 5.57 -11.25
N VAL A 840 19.85 6.39 -11.49
CA VAL A 840 21.06 6.56 -10.68
C VAL A 840 21.05 7.89 -9.95
N ASN A 841 20.45 8.93 -10.54
CA ASN A 841 20.39 10.30 -10.02
C ASN A 841 19.10 10.53 -9.24
N ALA A 842 19.02 11.64 -8.49
CA ALA A 842 17.76 12.07 -7.90
C ALA A 842 16.82 12.68 -8.95
N GLY A 843 15.52 12.44 -8.80
CA GLY A 843 14.48 12.87 -9.74
C GLY A 843 13.31 11.89 -9.82
N THR A 844 12.31 12.25 -10.62
CA THR A 844 11.15 11.40 -10.95
C THR A 844 11.37 10.75 -12.32
N TYR A 845 11.27 9.43 -12.34
CA TYR A 845 11.38 8.58 -13.53
C TYR A 845 10.01 8.00 -13.89
N GLN A 846 9.76 7.75 -15.17
CA GLN A 846 8.56 7.04 -15.64
C GLN A 846 8.90 5.57 -15.88
N VAL A 847 8.19 4.67 -15.19
CA VAL A 847 8.32 3.22 -15.27
C VAL A 847 7.19 2.67 -16.12
N GLY A 848 7.52 1.97 -17.21
CA GLY A 848 6.56 1.38 -18.13
C GLY A 848 6.68 -0.15 -18.23
N LEU A 849 5.66 -0.76 -18.84
CA LEU A 849 5.63 -2.20 -19.08
C LEU A 849 6.46 -2.55 -20.34
N SER A 850 7.54 -3.31 -20.18
CA SER A 850 8.47 -3.63 -21.27
C SER A 850 7.86 -4.58 -22.30
N GLN A 851 8.48 -4.71 -23.47
CA GLN A 851 8.04 -5.73 -24.44
C GLN A 851 8.21 -7.17 -23.89
N GLN A 852 9.14 -7.41 -22.96
CA GLN A 852 9.23 -8.69 -22.25
C GLN A 852 8.07 -8.84 -21.26
N GLY A 853 7.78 -7.82 -20.44
CA GLY A 853 6.68 -7.86 -19.47
C GLY A 853 5.32 -8.01 -20.14
N LYS A 854 5.08 -7.31 -21.25
CA LYS A 854 3.88 -7.45 -22.09
C LYS A 854 3.71 -8.89 -22.59
N ASN A 855 4.81 -9.58 -22.93
CA ASN A 855 4.77 -11.00 -23.31
C ASN A 855 4.56 -11.94 -22.11
N ASN A 856 5.22 -11.69 -20.97
CA ASN A 856 5.13 -12.52 -19.78
C ASN A 856 3.75 -12.41 -19.11
N LEU A 857 3.17 -11.21 -19.05
CA LEU A 857 1.79 -10.96 -18.64
C LEU A 857 0.81 -11.70 -19.56
N ALA A 858 0.96 -11.60 -20.90
CA ALA A 858 0.11 -12.33 -21.83
C ALA A 858 0.20 -13.86 -21.67
N ASN A 859 1.39 -14.41 -21.39
CA ASN A 859 1.60 -15.82 -21.08
C ASN A 859 0.96 -16.22 -19.73
N TYR A 860 1.06 -15.36 -18.71
CA TYR A 860 0.43 -15.56 -17.40
C TYR A 860 -1.10 -15.60 -17.52
N LEU A 861 -1.70 -14.61 -18.20
CA LEU A 861 -3.13 -14.53 -18.47
C LEU A 861 -3.63 -15.72 -19.30
N GLN A 862 -2.81 -16.24 -20.22
CA GLN A 862 -3.14 -17.44 -20.99
C GLN A 862 -3.07 -18.71 -20.15
N THR A 863 -2.05 -18.86 -19.30
CA THR A 863 -1.79 -20.08 -18.53
C THR A 863 -2.79 -20.25 -17.39
N ASN A 864 -3.21 -19.14 -16.76
CA ASN A 864 -4.24 -19.11 -15.73
C ASN A 864 -5.67 -19.04 -16.29
N GLY A 865 -5.86 -19.25 -17.61
CA GLY A 865 -7.18 -19.29 -18.25
C GLY A 865 -7.90 -17.94 -18.39
N GLN A 866 -7.33 -16.84 -17.86
CA GLN A 866 -7.95 -15.52 -17.89
C GLN A 866 -8.22 -15.00 -19.32
N ASN A 867 -7.37 -15.36 -20.29
CA ASN A 867 -7.61 -15.08 -21.71
C ASN A 867 -8.84 -15.79 -22.30
N ASN A 868 -9.43 -16.78 -21.63
CA ASN A 868 -10.68 -17.42 -22.08
C ASN A 868 -11.92 -16.64 -21.58
N LEU A 869 -11.77 -15.94 -20.45
CA LEU A 869 -12.84 -15.25 -19.74
C LEU A 869 -12.92 -13.75 -20.10
N TYR A 870 -11.76 -13.14 -20.38
CA TYR A 870 -11.61 -11.71 -20.61
C TYR A 870 -10.84 -11.40 -21.91
N ASP A 871 -11.11 -10.24 -22.50
CA ASP A 871 -10.20 -9.54 -23.41
C ASP A 871 -9.52 -8.40 -22.64
N TRP A 872 -8.21 -8.55 -22.41
CA TRP A 872 -7.42 -7.67 -21.54
C TRP A 872 -6.90 -6.44 -22.29
N THR A 873 -7.18 -5.27 -21.73
CA THR A 873 -6.74 -3.94 -22.18
C THR A 873 -6.00 -3.23 -21.05
N MET A 874 -5.22 -2.18 -21.33
CA MET A 874 -4.52 -1.44 -20.29
C MET A 874 -5.37 -0.27 -19.77
N ALA A 875 -5.42 -0.10 -18.45
CA ALA A 875 -6.17 0.97 -17.80
C ALA A 875 -5.36 2.28 -17.77
N GLY A 876 -5.71 3.22 -18.64
CA GLY A 876 -5.50 4.65 -18.37
C GLY A 876 -4.06 5.19 -18.30
N GLY A 877 -3.06 4.46 -18.80
CA GLY A 877 -1.67 4.93 -18.89
C GLY A 877 -0.66 3.78 -18.88
N ASP A 878 0.35 3.85 -19.75
CA ASP A 878 1.40 2.82 -19.84
C ASP A 878 2.44 2.89 -18.70
N THR A 879 2.40 3.94 -17.85
CA THR A 879 3.48 4.29 -16.92
C THR A 879 3.02 4.66 -15.51
N THR A 880 3.96 4.55 -14.56
CA THR A 880 3.86 5.07 -13.18
C THR A 880 5.16 5.78 -12.77
N ASP A 881 5.08 6.66 -11.77
CA ASP A 881 6.25 7.36 -11.22
C ASP A 881 7.17 6.42 -10.42
N PHE A 882 8.47 6.73 -10.43
CA PHE A 882 9.50 6.22 -9.51
C PHE A 882 10.39 7.39 -9.07
N VAL A 883 10.51 7.64 -7.77
CA VAL A 883 11.19 8.83 -7.24
C VAL A 883 12.45 8.45 -6.48
N ILE A 884 13.59 9.03 -6.91
CA ILE A 884 14.83 9.01 -6.13
C ILE A 884 14.99 10.37 -5.46
N SER A 885 15.01 10.40 -4.12
CA SER A 885 15.14 11.62 -3.32
C SER A 885 16.61 12.08 -3.24
N PRO A 886 16.92 13.39 -3.28
CA PRO A 886 18.28 13.88 -3.11
C PRO A 886 18.83 13.57 -1.69
N ALA A 887 20.08 13.11 -1.61
CA ALA A 887 20.72 12.79 -0.33
C ALA A 887 21.13 14.05 0.44
N GLN A 888 21.14 14.02 1.78
CA GLN A 888 21.50 15.21 2.57
C GLN A 888 23.01 15.34 2.77
N ILE A 889 23.54 16.53 2.56
CA ILE A 889 24.87 16.98 3.00
C ILE A 889 24.68 18.03 4.10
N ILE A 890 25.47 17.97 5.17
CA ILE A 890 25.46 18.96 6.24
C ILE A 890 26.78 19.73 6.23
N ILE A 891 26.70 21.06 6.11
CA ILE A 891 27.85 21.97 6.25
C ILE A 891 27.72 22.68 7.60
N THR A 892 28.54 22.26 8.57
CA THR A 892 28.56 22.81 9.93
C THR A 892 29.71 23.78 10.07
N VAL A 893 29.40 25.07 10.22
CA VAL A 893 30.40 26.13 10.32
C VAL A 893 30.99 26.19 11.73
N ASN A 894 32.31 26.19 11.82
CA ASN A 894 33.00 26.23 13.10
C ASN A 894 32.87 27.61 13.75
N ASN A 895 32.65 27.64 15.06
CA ASN A 895 32.66 28.88 15.83
C ASN A 895 34.08 29.50 15.84
N ALA A 896 34.16 30.83 15.84
CA ALA A 896 35.41 31.57 15.88
C ALA A 896 35.29 32.82 16.77
N SER A 897 36.41 33.42 17.13
CA SER A 897 36.41 34.62 17.99
C SER A 897 37.66 35.47 17.79
N LYS A 898 37.56 36.76 18.08
CA LYS A 898 38.69 37.69 18.16
C LYS A 898 38.49 38.74 19.25
N PHE A 899 39.54 39.49 19.58
CA PHE A 899 39.42 40.70 20.38
C PHE A 899 39.10 41.91 19.51
N ALA A 900 38.33 42.86 20.03
CA ALA A 900 38.01 44.10 19.33
C ALA A 900 39.30 44.88 18.99
N GLY A 901 39.54 45.09 17.68
CA GLY A 901 40.73 45.77 17.17
C GLY A 901 41.78 44.88 16.51
N THR A 902 41.66 43.55 16.56
CA THR A 902 42.52 42.63 15.78
C THR A 902 41.90 42.30 14.42
N ASP A 903 42.71 41.73 13.51
CA ASP A 903 42.21 41.07 12.31
C ASP A 903 41.34 39.84 12.65
N ASP A 904 40.59 39.35 11.66
CA ASP A 904 39.77 38.14 11.80
C ASP A 904 40.62 36.86 11.61
N PRO A 905 40.39 35.80 12.41
CA PRO A 905 40.95 34.48 12.15
C PRO A 905 40.35 33.86 10.87
N GLU A 906 41.04 32.86 10.31
CA GLU A 906 40.51 32.06 9.21
C GLU A 906 39.25 31.30 9.63
N LEU A 907 38.16 31.50 8.89
CA LEU A 907 36.87 30.88 9.14
C LEU A 907 36.83 29.51 8.45
N THR A 908 36.31 28.48 9.13
CA THR A 908 36.28 27.10 8.63
C THR A 908 34.91 26.47 8.83
N ALA A 909 34.64 25.39 8.08
CA ALA A 909 33.46 24.56 8.26
C ALA A 909 33.80 23.10 8.01
N ASN A 910 33.06 22.21 8.65
CA ASN A 910 33.15 20.77 8.48
C ASN A 910 32.01 20.34 7.54
N VAL A 911 32.30 19.43 6.60
CA VAL A 911 31.29 18.88 5.68
C VAL A 911 31.06 17.42 6.02
N GLU A 912 29.86 17.11 6.46
CA GLU A 912 29.37 15.74 6.57
C GLU A 912 28.62 15.40 5.28
N LYS A 913 29.07 14.37 4.56
CA LYS A 913 28.42 13.85 3.36
C LYS A 913 28.22 12.33 3.47
N PRO A 914 27.19 11.76 2.83
CA PRO A 914 27.03 10.31 2.73
C PRO A 914 28.23 9.68 1.99
N ASP A 915 28.52 8.41 2.30
CA ASP A 915 29.60 7.64 1.64
C ASP A 915 29.17 7.16 0.24
N ILE A 916 29.01 8.14 -0.64
CA ILE A 916 28.71 7.99 -2.06
C ILE A 916 29.94 8.40 -2.85
N ASN A 917 30.37 7.53 -3.77
CA ASN A 917 31.58 7.68 -4.57
C ASN A 917 31.25 8.18 -6.00
N ASP A 918 30.60 9.33 -6.08
CA ASP A 918 30.27 10.05 -7.32
C ASP A 918 31.30 11.13 -7.69
N GLY A 919 32.24 11.43 -6.78
CA GLY A 919 33.24 12.48 -6.93
C GLY A 919 32.73 13.90 -6.59
N TYR A 920 31.48 14.05 -6.15
CA TYR A 920 30.94 15.35 -5.75
C TYR A 920 31.46 15.78 -4.37
N ASN A 921 32.02 16.99 -4.32
CA ASN A 921 32.31 17.71 -3.10
C ASN A 921 31.73 19.12 -3.24
N PRO A 922 30.92 19.61 -2.28
CA PRO A 922 30.33 20.94 -2.37
C PRO A 922 31.43 22.00 -2.27
N THR A 923 31.52 22.88 -3.27
CA THR A 923 32.33 24.10 -3.14
C THR A 923 31.50 25.17 -2.44
N TYR A 924 32.07 25.87 -1.47
CA TYR A 924 31.39 26.93 -0.74
C TYR A 924 32.41 27.95 -0.20
N THR A 925 31.92 29.07 0.33
CA THR A 925 32.69 30.07 1.07
C THR A 925 32.05 30.34 2.43
N VAL A 926 32.84 30.63 3.45
CA VAL A 926 32.35 31.06 4.77
C VAL A 926 32.71 32.52 5.01
N SER A 927 31.75 33.30 5.52
CA SER A 927 31.94 34.70 5.87
C SER A 927 30.99 35.10 6.99
N ARG A 928 31.40 36.06 7.82
CA ARG A 928 30.59 36.54 8.95
C ARG A 928 29.80 37.82 8.61
N ASP A 929 28.78 38.09 9.41
CA ASP A 929 28.10 39.39 9.42
C ASP A 929 29.08 40.52 9.75
N SER A 930 28.90 41.68 9.11
CA SER A 930 29.84 42.80 9.20
C SER A 930 29.68 43.63 10.47
N GLY A 931 30.78 43.82 11.20
CA GLY A 931 30.85 44.73 12.33
C GLY A 931 32.06 44.53 13.23
N GLU A 932 32.41 45.55 14.00
CA GLU A 932 33.61 45.61 14.86
C GLU A 932 33.29 46.06 16.31
N LYS A 933 32.03 45.90 16.73
CA LYS A 933 31.65 46.11 18.13
C LYS A 933 31.78 44.80 18.89
N VAL A 934 32.05 44.89 20.19
CA VAL A 934 31.98 43.72 21.09
C VAL A 934 30.56 43.13 21.02
N GLY A 935 30.47 41.82 20.79
CA GLY A 935 29.23 41.09 20.56
C GLY A 935 29.40 39.90 19.62
N ASN A 936 28.30 39.19 19.37
CA ASN A 936 28.26 38.01 18.51
C ASN A 936 27.74 38.38 17.12
N TYR A 937 28.33 37.79 16.09
CA TYR A 937 27.99 37.91 14.67
C TYR A 937 27.77 36.50 14.11
N GLN A 938 26.85 36.30 13.17
CA GLN A 938 26.70 34.97 12.58
C GLN A 938 27.78 34.72 11.52
N ILE A 939 28.22 33.46 11.40
CA ILE A 939 29.05 32.98 10.28
C ILE A 939 28.14 32.19 9.34
N ASN A 940 28.08 32.65 8.09
CA ASN A 940 27.19 32.18 7.05
C ASN A 940 27.99 31.42 5.96
N VAL A 941 27.40 30.36 5.43
CA VAL A 941 27.90 29.70 4.21
C VAL A 941 27.29 30.40 2.99
N ASN A 942 28.10 30.71 2.00
CA ASN A 942 27.71 31.43 0.79
C ASN A 942 28.28 30.73 -0.46
N GLY A 943 27.53 30.74 -1.56
CA GLY A 943 27.99 30.19 -2.84
C GLY A 943 28.24 28.68 -2.81
N VAL A 944 27.39 27.93 -2.10
CA VAL A 944 27.33 26.46 -2.20
C VAL A 944 27.05 26.07 -3.65
N SER A 945 27.78 25.09 -4.19
CA SER A 945 27.51 24.55 -5.52
C SER A 945 26.18 23.76 -5.56
N ASP A 946 25.36 24.01 -6.58
CA ASP A 946 24.16 23.23 -6.83
C ASP A 946 24.49 21.83 -7.38
N ASN A 947 23.78 20.81 -6.90
CA ASN A 947 23.78 19.46 -7.47
C ASN A 947 22.40 18.82 -7.23
N PRO A 948 21.65 18.40 -8.28
CA PRO A 948 20.31 17.83 -8.10
C PRO A 948 20.28 16.56 -7.22
N ASN A 949 21.40 15.83 -7.12
CA ASN A 949 21.52 14.62 -6.33
C ASN A 949 21.61 14.87 -4.82
N TYR A 950 21.79 16.11 -4.36
CA TYR A 950 21.94 16.44 -2.94
C TYR A 950 21.12 17.65 -2.48
N THR A 951 20.57 17.56 -1.28
CA THR A 951 20.13 18.73 -0.50
C THR A 951 21.23 19.15 0.46
N VAL A 952 21.53 20.45 0.56
CA VAL A 952 22.55 20.97 1.47
C VAL A 952 21.91 21.70 2.65
N LYS A 953 22.10 21.17 3.85
CA LYS A 953 21.72 21.77 5.12
C LYS A 953 22.91 22.53 5.69
N VAL A 954 22.73 23.81 6.00
CA VAL A 954 23.79 24.64 6.62
C VAL A 954 23.48 24.84 8.09
N VAL A 955 24.44 24.51 8.96
CA VAL A 955 24.40 24.87 10.39
C VAL A 955 25.35 26.07 10.57
N PRO A 956 24.82 27.27 10.87
CA PRO A 956 25.62 28.49 10.95
C PRO A 956 26.48 28.53 12.22
N GLY A 957 27.65 29.16 12.11
CA GLY A 957 28.58 29.34 13.22
C GLY A 957 28.36 30.69 13.91
N THR A 958 28.98 30.88 15.06
CA THR A 958 29.05 32.16 15.78
C THR A 958 30.47 32.71 15.74
N PHE A 959 30.58 33.99 15.39
CA PHE A 959 31.81 34.78 15.48
C PHE A 959 31.70 35.77 16.64
N THR A 960 32.49 35.57 17.69
CA THR A 960 32.43 36.41 18.90
C THR A 960 33.56 37.44 18.89
N ILE A 961 33.21 38.73 18.85
CA ILE A 961 34.15 39.81 19.16
C ILE A 961 34.09 40.10 20.66
N THR A 962 35.17 39.83 21.37
CA THR A 962 35.30 40.10 22.81
C THR A 962 35.96 41.46 23.06
N THR A 963 35.78 42.02 24.26
CA THR A 963 36.45 43.26 24.67
C THR A 963 37.96 43.01 24.80
N SER A 964 38.78 43.75 24.05
CA SER A 964 40.24 43.82 24.29
C SER A 964 40.50 44.29 25.72
N LYS A 965 41.47 43.68 26.39
CA LYS A 965 41.93 44.06 27.74
C LYS A 965 43.16 44.98 27.72
N GLN A 966 43.48 45.58 26.56
CA GLN A 966 44.55 46.56 26.44
C GLN A 966 44.29 47.77 27.35
N SER A 967 45.27 48.10 28.19
CA SER A 967 45.20 49.21 29.14
C SER A 967 46.60 49.70 29.53
N LEU A 968 47.15 50.63 28.75
CA LEU A 968 48.29 51.45 29.18
C LEU A 968 47.84 52.58 30.12
N VAL A 969 48.26 52.49 31.38
CA VAL A 969 48.09 53.53 32.40
C VAL A 969 49.44 54.04 32.90
N GLY A 970 49.43 55.24 33.48
CA GLY A 970 50.59 55.88 34.10
C GLY A 970 50.18 57.16 34.82
N SER A 971 51.10 57.74 35.57
CA SER A 971 50.88 58.91 36.43
C SER A 971 52.07 59.88 36.37
N ASP A 972 51.83 61.15 36.62
CA ASP A 972 52.86 62.20 36.60
C ASP A 972 53.95 61.93 37.66
N PHE A 973 55.23 62.00 37.24
CA PHE A 973 56.39 61.80 38.13
C PHE A 973 57.07 63.13 38.48
N THR A 974 57.75 63.18 39.61
CA THR A 974 58.53 64.35 40.07
C THR A 974 59.93 63.93 40.49
N MET A 975 60.94 64.52 39.85
CA MET A 975 62.36 64.30 40.14
C MET A 975 63.09 65.61 40.46
N ASN A 976 64.29 65.52 41.03
CA ASN A 976 65.20 66.66 41.12
C ASN A 976 66.27 66.59 40.02
N ILE A 977 66.82 67.73 39.63
CA ILE A 977 68.00 67.84 38.74
C ILE A 977 69.15 67.05 39.36
N GLY A 978 69.66 66.07 38.61
CA GLY A 978 70.72 65.16 39.05
C GLY A 978 70.24 63.88 39.74
N ASP A 979 68.92 63.67 39.91
CA ASP A 979 68.38 62.34 40.17
C ASP A 979 68.48 61.46 38.90
N ALA A 980 68.33 60.15 39.04
CA ALA A 980 68.44 59.21 37.93
C ALA A 980 67.37 59.45 36.84
N THR A 981 67.71 59.13 35.59
CA THR A 981 66.78 59.18 34.45
C THR A 981 65.51 58.38 34.75
N PRO A 982 64.31 59.00 34.75
CA PRO A 982 63.07 58.32 35.10
C PRO A 982 62.76 57.11 34.22
N THR A 983 62.35 56.02 34.85
CA THR A 983 61.95 54.76 34.24
C THR A 983 60.43 54.61 34.25
N ALA A 984 59.89 53.59 33.58
CA ALA A 984 58.44 53.34 33.55
C ALA A 984 57.86 53.12 34.96
N ALA A 985 58.63 52.50 35.86
CA ALA A 985 58.23 52.30 37.25
C ALA A 985 58.01 53.62 38.01
N ASP A 986 58.79 54.67 37.70
CA ASP A 986 58.70 55.97 38.36
C ASP A 986 57.40 56.73 38.01
N PHE A 987 56.88 56.54 36.79
CA PHE A 987 55.55 57.01 36.39
C PHE A 987 54.41 56.07 36.84
N HIS A 988 54.72 55.00 37.60
CA HIS A 988 53.83 53.86 37.86
C HIS A 988 53.19 53.29 36.59
N ALA A 989 53.93 53.28 35.49
CA ALA A 989 53.40 52.90 34.19
C ALA A 989 53.27 51.39 34.06
N SER A 990 52.06 50.93 33.71
CA SER A 990 51.79 49.54 33.37
C SER A 990 50.90 49.47 32.14
N ALA A 991 51.20 48.54 31.25
CA ALA A 991 50.36 48.19 30.12
C ALA A 991 49.92 46.73 30.22
N THR A 992 48.78 46.44 29.60
CA THR A 992 48.34 45.08 29.29
C THR A 992 48.14 44.92 27.79
N ASP A 993 48.35 43.72 27.27
CA ASP A 993 48.01 43.34 25.90
C ASP A 993 46.50 43.08 25.71
N VAL A 994 46.10 42.58 24.53
CA VAL A 994 44.69 42.28 24.19
C VAL A 994 44.05 41.23 25.10
N ASP A 995 44.85 40.27 25.57
CA ASP A 995 44.44 39.18 26.46
C ASP A 995 44.43 39.60 27.95
N GLY A 996 45.19 40.63 28.30
CA GLY A 996 45.32 41.17 29.65
C GLY A 996 46.66 40.86 30.35
N ASN A 997 47.65 40.33 29.63
CA ASN A 997 48.97 40.04 30.20
C ASN A 997 49.81 41.33 30.30
N PRO A 998 50.69 41.47 31.31
CA PRO A 998 51.53 42.66 31.46
C PRO A 998 52.50 42.86 30.27
N LEU A 999 52.49 44.06 29.70
CA LEU A 999 53.46 44.50 28.69
C LEU A 999 54.52 45.44 29.31
N GLU A 1000 55.74 45.35 28.80
CA GLU A 1000 56.80 46.31 29.13
C GLU A 1000 56.44 47.69 28.56
N VAL A 1001 56.47 48.70 29.42
CA VAL A 1001 56.30 50.10 29.04
C VAL A 1001 57.66 50.77 28.97
N THR A 1002 57.89 51.48 27.87
CA THR A 1002 59.06 52.34 27.66
C THR A 1002 58.69 53.81 27.88
N VAL A 1003 59.67 54.63 28.28
CA VAL A 1003 59.47 56.06 28.56
C VAL A 1003 60.19 56.89 27.51
N ASP A 1004 59.44 57.64 26.70
CA ASP A 1004 59.99 58.60 25.77
C ASP A 1004 60.20 59.96 26.46
N LEU A 1005 61.43 60.15 26.96
CA LEU A 1005 61.90 61.40 27.56
C LEU A 1005 62.48 62.38 26.51
N GLY A 1006 62.31 62.15 25.20
CA GLY A 1006 62.94 62.95 24.15
C GLY A 1006 62.61 64.45 24.15
N THR A 1007 61.51 64.83 24.82
CA THR A 1007 61.02 66.20 25.04
C THR A 1007 61.41 66.81 26.39
N ALA A 1008 62.01 66.04 27.31
CA ALA A 1008 62.27 66.46 28.69
C ALA A 1008 63.76 66.80 28.94
N ASP A 1009 64.05 68.04 29.37
CA ASP A 1009 65.39 68.40 29.83
C ASP A 1009 65.52 68.20 31.35
N LEU A 1010 66.11 67.07 31.72
CA LEU A 1010 66.33 66.67 33.13
C LEU A 1010 67.30 67.60 33.89
N ASN A 1011 67.94 68.55 33.20
CA ASN A 1011 68.89 69.51 33.77
C ASN A 1011 68.27 70.90 33.99
N THR A 1012 67.02 71.13 33.57
CA THR A 1012 66.30 72.39 33.72
C THR A 1012 65.03 72.16 34.53
N ALA A 1013 64.75 73.04 35.51
CA ALA A 1013 63.55 72.91 36.31
C ALA A 1013 62.30 73.31 35.50
N GLY A 1014 61.32 72.43 35.41
CA GLY A 1014 60.15 72.58 34.54
C GLY A 1014 59.22 71.38 34.57
N THR A 1015 58.08 71.51 33.88
CA THR A 1015 57.14 70.40 33.64
C THR A 1015 57.21 70.04 32.17
N TYR A 1016 57.48 68.77 31.87
CA TYR A 1016 57.68 68.25 30.51
C TYR A 1016 56.65 67.16 30.23
N GLU A 1017 56.04 67.19 29.04
CA GLU A 1017 55.25 66.05 28.55
C GLU A 1017 56.21 64.90 28.20
N VAL A 1018 55.86 63.71 28.68
CA VAL A 1018 56.59 62.45 28.53
C VAL A 1018 55.63 61.40 28.00
N VAL A 1019 56.00 60.70 26.93
CA VAL A 1019 55.13 59.71 26.30
C VAL A 1019 55.53 58.31 26.75
N LEU A 1020 54.66 57.68 27.53
CA LEU A 1020 54.75 56.26 27.85
C LEU A 1020 54.31 55.45 26.63
N LYS A 1021 55.06 54.41 26.26
CA LYS A 1021 54.81 53.58 25.08
C LYS A 1021 54.98 52.10 25.41
N ALA A 1022 53.93 51.32 25.30
CA ALA A 1022 54.01 49.86 25.41
C ALA A 1022 54.59 49.24 24.14
N SER A 1023 55.12 48.02 24.24
CA SER A 1023 55.73 47.30 23.12
C SER A 1023 54.76 46.93 21.98
N ASP A 1024 53.44 46.92 22.24
CA ASP A 1024 52.38 46.71 21.23
C ASP A 1024 51.96 47.99 20.48
N GLY A 1025 52.52 49.15 20.84
CA GLY A 1025 52.21 50.44 20.24
C GLY A 1025 51.16 51.28 20.97
N GLN A 1026 50.57 50.81 22.07
CA GLN A 1026 49.80 51.71 22.95
C GLN A 1026 50.68 52.86 23.43
N SER A 1027 50.13 54.08 23.49
CA SER A 1027 50.85 55.23 24.05
C SER A 1027 49.93 56.17 24.83
N THR A 1028 50.46 56.78 25.89
CA THR A 1028 49.79 57.81 26.70
C THR A 1028 50.79 58.86 27.16
N THR A 1029 50.32 60.07 27.46
CA THR A 1029 51.18 61.19 27.89
C THR A 1029 50.97 61.47 29.37
N VAL A 1030 52.07 61.56 30.09
CA VAL A 1030 52.15 61.96 31.51
C VAL A 1030 53.15 63.10 31.64
N HIS A 1031 53.17 63.77 32.78
CA HIS A 1031 54.10 64.87 33.04
C HIS A 1031 55.29 64.42 33.89
N LEU A 1032 56.48 64.87 33.52
CA LEU A 1032 57.66 64.84 34.36
C LEU A 1032 57.95 66.23 34.91
N ILE A 1033 57.95 66.37 36.23
CA ILE A 1033 58.24 67.61 36.94
C ILE A 1033 59.69 67.55 37.46
N VAL A 1034 60.56 68.39 36.91
CA VAL A 1034 61.98 68.48 37.27
C VAL A 1034 62.21 69.66 38.22
N GLN A 1035 62.89 69.46 39.35
CA GLN A 1035 63.09 70.47 40.41
C GLN A 1035 64.58 70.69 40.73
N SER A 1036 65.02 71.92 41.04
CA SER A 1036 66.45 72.19 41.28
C SER A 1036 66.93 71.70 42.65
N LYS A 1037 67.86 70.73 42.66
CA LYS A 1037 68.47 70.16 43.88
C LYS A 1037 69.57 71.06 44.46
N THR A 1038 69.65 71.20 45.78
CA THR A 1038 70.64 72.05 46.46
C THR A 1038 71.40 71.32 47.58
N ASP A 1039 72.70 71.10 47.37
CA ASP A 1039 73.89 71.29 48.26
C ASP A 1039 73.76 71.13 49.81
N PRO A 1040 74.78 70.64 50.56
CA PRO A 1040 76.08 70.01 50.20
C PRO A 1040 76.41 68.72 51.02
N THR A 1041 77.68 68.28 50.93
CA THR A 1041 78.52 67.52 51.93
C THR A 1041 78.71 65.99 51.84
N ASP A 1042 80.00 65.64 51.69
CA ASP A 1042 80.83 64.54 52.24
C ASP A 1042 80.37 63.05 52.25
N PRO A 1043 81.25 62.10 51.84
CA PRO A 1043 80.96 60.66 51.85
C PRO A 1043 81.50 59.92 53.09
N THR A 1044 81.00 58.71 53.37
CA THR A 1044 81.83 57.64 53.99
C THR A 1044 81.28 56.23 53.70
N ASP A 1045 82.21 55.30 53.48
CA ASP A 1045 82.12 53.87 53.14
C ASP A 1045 83.14 53.14 54.07
N PRO A 1046 83.20 51.80 54.29
CA PRO A 1046 82.39 50.66 53.80
C PRO A 1046 81.90 49.69 54.92
N THR A 1047 81.28 48.54 54.55
CA THR A 1047 81.82 47.17 54.80
C THR A 1047 81.01 46.02 54.14
N ASP A 1048 81.74 45.01 53.66
CA ASP A 1048 81.39 43.64 53.15
C ASP A 1048 80.88 42.71 54.30
N PRO A 1049 80.47 41.38 54.16
CA PRO A 1049 80.69 40.43 53.05
C PRO A 1049 79.68 39.26 52.73
N THR A 1050 79.93 38.57 51.59
CA THR A 1050 79.78 37.10 51.24
C THR A 1050 78.46 36.27 51.40
N ASP A 1051 77.94 35.69 50.28
CA ASP A 1051 78.16 34.30 49.72
C ASP A 1051 77.99 33.04 50.65
N PRO A 1052 77.83 31.74 50.19
CA PRO A 1052 77.46 31.07 48.90
C PRO A 1052 76.44 29.86 49.01
N THR A 1053 76.30 29.03 47.94
CA THR A 1053 76.12 27.51 47.90
C THR A 1053 74.82 26.84 47.33
N ASP A 1054 74.86 25.50 47.21
CA ASP A 1054 74.19 24.51 46.29
C ASP A 1054 73.80 23.22 47.13
N PRO A 1055 73.38 21.98 46.67
CA PRO A 1055 73.21 21.36 45.32
C PRO A 1055 72.02 20.30 45.19
N THR A 1056 72.16 19.30 44.28
CA THR A 1056 71.66 17.87 44.30
C THR A 1056 70.42 17.36 43.51
N ASP A 1057 70.22 16.01 43.52
CA ASP A 1057 69.78 15.03 42.47
C ASP A 1057 69.23 13.71 43.18
N PRO A 1058 68.73 12.56 42.62
CA PRO A 1058 68.57 12.03 41.22
C PRO A 1058 67.31 11.11 40.92
N THR A 1059 67.39 10.22 39.89
CA THR A 1059 66.77 8.86 39.69
C THR A 1059 65.52 8.57 38.78
N ASP A 1060 65.37 7.28 38.39
CA ASP A 1060 64.71 6.64 37.21
C ASP A 1060 64.09 5.25 37.60
N PRO A 1061 63.13 4.60 36.86
CA PRO A 1061 63.49 3.41 36.03
C PRO A 1061 62.56 2.94 34.84
N THR A 1062 63.20 2.28 33.84
CA THR A 1062 62.83 1.02 33.09
C THR A 1062 62.02 0.96 31.76
N ASP A 1063 62.28 -0.14 31.03
CA ASP A 1063 62.00 -0.55 29.62
C ASP A 1063 61.44 -2.02 29.59
N PRO A 1064 60.73 -2.51 28.55
CA PRO A 1064 61.33 -3.57 27.69
C PRO A 1064 60.84 -3.70 26.21
N THR A 1065 61.79 -3.64 25.27
CA THR A 1065 62.08 -4.58 24.14
C THR A 1065 60.99 -5.35 23.34
N ASP A 1066 61.19 -5.41 22.01
CA ASP A 1066 60.61 -6.37 21.04
C ASP A 1066 61.44 -7.67 20.87
N PRO A 1067 60.82 -8.86 20.75
CA PRO A 1067 61.44 -10.02 20.09
C PRO A 1067 60.54 -10.85 19.14
N THR A 1068 61.18 -11.41 18.11
CA THR A 1068 60.67 -12.27 17.02
C THR A 1068 60.06 -13.63 17.42
N ASP A 1069 59.16 -14.13 16.56
CA ASP A 1069 58.75 -15.56 16.40
C ASP A 1069 59.94 -16.55 16.40
N PRO A 1070 59.79 -17.71 17.06
CA PRO A 1070 60.06 -18.97 16.35
C PRO A 1070 59.19 -20.20 16.75
N THR A 1071 58.47 -20.74 15.75
CA THR A 1071 58.38 -22.17 15.38
C THR A 1071 57.79 -23.23 16.34
N ASP A 1072 56.70 -23.85 15.88
CA ASP A 1072 56.33 -25.29 16.03
C ASP A 1072 57.54 -26.21 15.66
N PRO A 1073 57.84 -27.37 16.31
CA PRO A 1073 56.93 -28.53 16.35
C PRO A 1073 57.00 -29.54 17.54
N THR A 1074 55.92 -30.31 17.77
CA THR A 1074 55.84 -31.79 17.59
C THR A 1074 54.70 -32.48 18.36
N ASP A 1075 53.84 -33.20 17.63
CA ASP A 1075 53.06 -34.35 18.12
C ASP A 1075 53.99 -35.54 18.46
N PRO A 1076 53.61 -36.40 19.43
CA PRO A 1076 53.50 -37.81 19.04
C PRO A 1076 52.34 -38.62 19.68
N THR A 1077 51.43 -39.05 18.81
CA THR A 1077 50.85 -40.42 18.70
C THR A 1077 49.79 -40.93 19.70
N ASP A 1078 48.64 -41.28 19.12
CA ASP A 1078 47.65 -42.28 19.57
C ASP A 1078 48.27 -43.66 19.90
N PRO A 1079 47.67 -44.41 20.85
CA PRO A 1079 47.40 -45.83 20.57
C PRO A 1079 46.07 -46.40 21.13
N THR A 1080 45.08 -46.54 20.23
CA THR A 1080 44.19 -47.72 20.03
C THR A 1080 43.22 -48.21 21.14
N ASP A 1081 41.97 -48.40 20.72
CA ASP A 1081 40.87 -49.13 21.39
C ASP A 1081 41.20 -50.60 21.79
N PRO A 1082 40.62 -51.09 22.91
CA PRO A 1082 39.96 -52.40 22.87
C PRO A 1082 38.67 -52.53 23.73
N THR A 1083 37.52 -52.59 23.05
CA THR A 1083 36.35 -53.49 23.28
C THR A 1083 35.89 -53.82 24.73
N ASP A 1084 34.71 -53.29 25.08
CA ASP A 1084 33.54 -53.91 25.78
C ASP A 1084 33.73 -55.11 26.75
N PRO A 1085 33.22 -54.97 28.00
CA PRO A 1085 32.61 -56.06 28.76
C PRO A 1085 31.17 -55.78 29.26
N THR A 1086 30.32 -56.81 29.15
CA THR A 1086 28.87 -56.83 29.42
C THR A 1086 28.40 -56.47 30.85
N ASP A 1087 27.31 -55.70 30.90
CA ASP A 1087 26.10 -55.80 31.75
C ASP A 1087 26.15 -56.44 33.16
N PRO A 1088 25.76 -55.68 34.21
CA PRO A 1088 25.30 -56.20 35.49
C PRO A 1088 23.85 -55.80 35.85
N THR A 1089 22.86 -56.59 35.41
CA THR A 1089 21.53 -56.84 36.01
C THR A 1089 20.85 -55.74 36.84
N ASP A 1090 19.73 -55.25 36.31
CA ASP A 1090 18.77 -54.31 36.89
C ASP A 1090 18.27 -54.68 38.33
N PRO A 1091 18.35 -53.78 39.32
CA PRO A 1091 17.77 -53.96 40.65
C PRO A 1091 16.32 -53.46 40.71
N THR A 1092 15.41 -54.30 41.21
CA THR A 1092 13.96 -54.05 41.28
C THR A 1092 13.57 -52.70 41.88
N ASP A 1093 12.75 -51.96 41.12
CA ASP A 1093 12.13 -50.69 41.48
C ASP A 1093 11.30 -50.74 42.78
N PRO A 1094 11.50 -49.84 43.76
CA PRO A 1094 10.69 -49.78 44.97
C PRO A 1094 9.29 -49.21 44.72
N THR A 1095 8.29 -49.75 45.41
CA THR A 1095 6.88 -49.35 45.27
C THR A 1095 6.65 -47.86 45.53
N ASP A 1096 6.06 -47.19 44.54
CA ASP A 1096 5.60 -45.80 44.57
C ASP A 1096 4.62 -45.52 45.74
N PRO A 1097 4.83 -44.47 46.57
CA PRO A 1097 3.90 -44.11 47.63
C PRO A 1097 2.56 -43.57 47.09
N THR A 1098 1.47 -43.91 47.77
CA THR A 1098 0.11 -43.49 47.38
C THR A 1098 -0.07 -41.97 47.43
N ASP A 1099 -0.45 -41.40 46.30
CA ASP A 1099 -0.91 -40.00 46.13
C ASP A 1099 -2.14 -39.71 47.03
N PRO A 1100 -2.33 -38.48 47.55
CA PRO A 1100 -3.41 -38.17 48.48
C PRO A 1100 -4.75 -37.99 47.76
N THR A 1101 -5.84 -38.26 48.47
CA THR A 1101 -7.20 -38.21 47.90
C THR A 1101 -7.65 -36.78 47.61
N ASP A 1102 -7.88 -36.49 46.33
CA ASP A 1102 -8.59 -35.29 45.85
C ASP A 1102 -10.08 -35.30 46.31
N PRO A 1103 -10.74 -34.14 46.50
CA PRO A 1103 -12.08 -34.08 47.08
C PRO A 1103 -13.17 -34.44 46.05
N THR A 1104 -14.31 -34.92 46.56
CA THR A 1104 -15.42 -35.39 45.72
C THR A 1104 -16.12 -34.27 44.95
N ASP A 1105 -16.08 -34.35 43.63
CA ASP A 1105 -16.93 -33.59 42.70
C ASP A 1105 -18.43 -33.90 42.95
N PRO A 1106 -19.34 -32.90 43.04
CA PRO A 1106 -20.77 -33.14 43.22
C PRO A 1106 -21.42 -33.89 42.05
N THR A 1107 -22.49 -34.64 42.36
CA THR A 1107 -23.20 -35.49 41.41
C THR A 1107 -23.88 -34.72 40.28
N ASP A 1108 -23.56 -35.09 39.04
CA ASP A 1108 -24.25 -34.73 37.81
C ASP A 1108 -25.78 -35.01 37.89
N PRO A 1109 -26.67 -34.02 37.66
CA PRO A 1109 -28.11 -34.22 37.70
C PRO A 1109 -28.62 -35.01 36.49
N THR A 1110 -29.49 -35.99 36.76
CA THR A 1110 -30.03 -36.92 35.74
C THR A 1110 -30.70 -36.22 34.55
N ASP A 1111 -30.27 -36.59 33.35
CA ASP A 1111 -30.88 -36.26 32.06
C ASP A 1111 -32.42 -36.44 32.05
N PRO A 1112 -33.21 -35.38 31.75
CA PRO A 1112 -34.66 -35.46 31.68
C PRO A 1112 -35.11 -36.15 30.38
N THR A 1113 -35.96 -37.17 30.53
CA THR A 1113 -36.44 -38.02 29.42
C THR A 1113 -36.98 -37.24 28.21
N ASP A 1114 -36.46 -37.62 27.03
CA ASP A 1114 -36.89 -37.24 25.69
C ASP A 1114 -38.44 -37.10 25.55
N PRO A 1115 -38.96 -35.90 25.23
CA PRO A 1115 -40.39 -35.69 25.02
C PRO A 1115 -40.84 -36.20 23.65
N THR A 1116 -41.78 -37.15 23.65
CA THR A 1116 -42.28 -37.81 22.43
C THR A 1116 -42.71 -36.85 21.32
N ASP A 1117 -42.18 -37.10 20.13
CA ASP A 1117 -42.51 -36.49 18.83
C ASP A 1117 -44.01 -36.15 18.67
N PRO A 1118 -44.38 -34.86 18.51
CA PRO A 1118 -45.76 -34.45 18.30
C PRO A 1118 -46.22 -34.74 16.86
N THR A 1119 -47.25 -35.58 16.72
CA THR A 1119 -47.78 -36.01 15.42
C THR A 1119 -48.13 -34.86 14.48
N ASP A 1120 -47.62 -34.95 13.25
CA ASP A 1120 -47.87 -34.10 12.09
C ASP A 1120 -49.32 -33.57 11.98
N PRO A 1121 -49.54 -32.24 12.02
CA PRO A 1121 -50.87 -31.66 11.89
C PRO A 1121 -51.35 -31.67 10.43
N THR A 1122 -52.44 -32.38 10.17
CA THR A 1122 -53.01 -32.54 8.83
C THR A 1122 -53.32 -31.21 8.12
N ASP A 1123 -52.87 -31.13 6.88
CA ASP A 1123 -53.10 -30.07 5.89
C ASP A 1123 -54.53 -29.44 5.92
N PRO A 1124 -54.66 -28.12 6.16
CA PRO A 1124 -55.94 -27.42 6.15
C PRO A 1124 -56.37 -27.06 4.72
N THR A 1125 -57.50 -27.63 4.28
CA THR A 1125 -58.03 -27.47 2.92
C THR A 1125 -58.25 -26.02 2.49
N ASP A 1126 -57.80 -25.73 1.26
CA ASP A 1126 -57.94 -24.48 0.50
C ASP A 1126 -59.31 -23.77 0.63
N PRO A 1127 -59.35 -22.50 1.10
CA PRO A 1127 -60.56 -21.69 1.17
C PRO A 1127 -60.82 -20.91 -0.14
N THR A 1128 -61.98 -21.16 -0.76
CA THR A 1128 -62.36 -20.57 -2.06
C THR A 1128 -62.37 -19.04 -2.11
N ASP A 1129 -61.86 -18.52 -3.22
CA ASP A 1129 -61.81 -17.12 -3.69
C ASP A 1129 -63.01 -16.22 -3.30
N PRO A 1130 -62.78 -15.08 -2.60
CA PRO A 1130 -63.76 -14.05 -2.33
C PRO A 1130 -63.73 -12.91 -3.36
N THR A 1131 -64.88 -12.64 -3.99
CA THR A 1131 -65.02 -11.64 -5.07
C THR A 1131 -64.62 -10.21 -4.71
N ASP A 1132 -63.94 -9.56 -5.66
CA ASP A 1132 -63.50 -8.15 -5.75
C ASP A 1132 -64.39 -7.09 -5.04
N PRO A 1133 -63.84 -6.31 -4.06
CA PRO A 1133 -64.54 -5.23 -3.38
C PRO A 1133 -64.29 -3.85 -4.02
N THR A 1134 -65.36 -3.07 -4.19
CA THR A 1134 -65.31 -1.72 -4.79
C THR A 1134 -64.56 -0.67 -3.93
N ASP A 1135 -63.80 0.18 -4.64
CA ASP A 1135 -63.07 1.38 -4.21
C ASP A 1135 -63.64 2.14 -2.97
N PRO A 1136 -62.88 2.26 -1.85
CA PRO A 1136 -63.29 2.97 -0.64
C PRO A 1136 -62.86 4.45 -0.61
N THR A 1137 -63.73 5.33 -0.12
CA THR A 1137 -63.46 6.77 -0.01
C THR A 1137 -62.48 7.14 1.10
N ASP A 1138 -61.64 8.14 0.80
CA ASP A 1138 -60.67 8.86 1.63
C ASP A 1138 -61.02 9.00 3.13
N PRO A 1139 -60.18 8.55 4.08
CA PRO A 1139 -60.43 8.61 5.52
C PRO A 1139 -60.03 9.94 6.16
N THR A 1140 -60.82 10.42 7.13
CA THR A 1140 -60.53 11.65 7.87
C THR A 1140 -59.47 11.47 8.97
N ASP A 1141 -58.63 12.50 9.10
CA ASP A 1141 -57.58 12.73 10.11
C ASP A 1141 -57.93 12.28 11.56
N PRO A 1142 -57.08 11.49 12.24
CA PRO A 1142 -57.34 11.01 13.60
C PRO A 1142 -57.07 12.07 14.68
N THR A 1143 -57.88 12.07 15.74
CA THR A 1143 -57.72 13.00 16.88
C THR A 1143 -56.62 12.60 17.87
N ASP A 1144 -55.84 13.59 18.27
CA ASP A 1144 -54.76 13.58 19.27
C ASP A 1144 -55.09 12.81 20.59
N PRO A 1145 -54.22 11.89 21.06
CA PRO A 1145 -54.43 11.14 22.30
C PRO A 1145 -54.13 11.97 23.56
N THR A 1146 -54.87 11.74 24.64
CA THR A 1146 -54.71 12.47 25.91
C THR A 1146 -53.53 11.97 26.76
N ASP A 1147 -52.75 12.94 27.25
CA ASP A 1147 -51.57 12.84 28.12
C ASP A 1147 -51.74 11.93 29.37
N PRO A 1148 -50.81 10.99 29.65
CA PRO A 1148 -50.82 10.17 30.86
C PRO A 1148 -50.27 10.91 32.09
N THR A 1149 -50.78 10.59 33.28
CA THR A 1149 -50.41 11.29 34.53
C THR A 1149 -49.04 10.90 35.09
N ASP A 1150 -48.28 11.93 35.43
CA ASP A 1150 -46.93 11.96 36.01
C ASP A 1150 -46.70 11.07 37.27
N PRO A 1151 -45.63 10.26 37.34
CA PRO A 1151 -45.18 9.54 38.54
C PRO A 1151 -44.31 10.40 39.46
N THR A 1152 -44.42 10.23 40.78
CA THR A 1152 -43.75 11.10 41.77
C THR A 1152 -42.23 10.93 41.85
N ASP A 1153 -41.55 12.08 41.82
CA ASP A 1153 -40.12 12.36 41.92
C ASP A 1153 -39.32 11.63 43.04
N PRO A 1154 -38.17 10.99 42.71
CA PRO A 1154 -37.18 10.50 43.68
C PRO A 1154 -36.15 11.59 44.05
N THR A 1155 -35.72 11.64 45.32
CA THR A 1155 -34.91 12.75 45.85
C THR A 1155 -33.52 12.91 45.23
N ASP A 1156 -33.26 14.15 44.81
CA ASP A 1156 -32.03 14.75 44.27
C ASP A 1156 -30.69 14.37 44.97
N PRO A 1157 -29.68 13.87 44.24
CA PRO A 1157 -28.30 13.75 44.71
C PRO A 1157 -27.52 15.06 44.50
N THR A 1158 -26.63 15.41 45.43
CA THR A 1158 -25.96 16.73 45.43
C THR A 1158 -25.08 17.02 44.21
N ASP A 1159 -25.38 18.16 43.59
CA ASP A 1159 -24.71 18.83 42.45
C ASP A 1159 -23.16 18.78 42.48
N PRO A 1160 -22.49 18.23 41.45
CA PRO A 1160 -21.04 18.35 41.24
C PRO A 1160 -20.67 19.72 40.65
N THR A 1161 -19.51 20.27 41.00
CA THR A 1161 -19.11 21.61 40.57
C THR A 1161 -18.91 21.74 39.05
N ASP A 1162 -19.62 22.71 38.47
CA ASP A 1162 -19.64 23.13 37.06
C ASP A 1162 -18.23 23.21 36.41
N PRO A 1163 -17.95 22.47 35.33
CA PRO A 1163 -16.70 22.58 34.57
C PRO A 1163 -16.71 23.83 33.69
N THR A 1164 -15.54 24.46 33.50
CA THR A 1164 -15.44 25.68 32.69
C THR A 1164 -15.72 25.44 31.20
N ASP A 1165 -16.61 26.25 30.65
CA ASP A 1165 -17.05 26.30 29.25
C ASP A 1165 -15.88 26.24 28.23
N PRO A 1166 -15.85 25.26 27.31
CA PRO A 1166 -14.77 25.12 26.33
C PRO A 1166 -14.89 26.15 25.20
N THR A 1167 -13.75 26.67 24.75
CA THR A 1167 -13.71 27.63 23.63
C THR A 1167 -13.99 26.98 22.29
N ASP A 1168 -14.85 27.63 21.50
CA ASP A 1168 -15.29 27.27 20.13
C ASP A 1168 -14.12 26.87 19.20
N PRO A 1169 -14.13 25.67 18.58
CA PRO A 1169 -13.01 25.18 17.78
C PRO A 1169 -12.92 25.84 16.40
N THR A 1170 -11.70 26.18 15.98
CA THR A 1170 -11.42 26.73 14.65
C THR A 1170 -11.33 25.65 13.55
N ASP A 1171 -11.80 26.01 12.36
CA ASP A 1171 -11.88 25.19 11.13
C ASP A 1171 -10.56 24.44 10.78
N PRO A 1172 -10.57 23.11 10.49
CA PRO A 1172 -9.34 22.34 10.30
C PRO A 1172 -8.59 22.62 8.99
N THR A 1173 -7.29 22.92 9.08
CA THR A 1173 -6.40 22.97 7.91
C THR A 1173 -5.93 21.57 7.49
N LYS A 1174 -5.90 21.34 6.17
CA LYS A 1174 -5.46 20.08 5.53
C LYS A 1174 -4.10 19.56 6.07
N PRO A 1175 -3.94 18.25 6.37
CA PRO A 1175 -2.66 17.68 6.79
C PRO A 1175 -1.54 17.73 5.74
N THR A 1176 -0.30 17.67 6.23
CA THR A 1176 0.94 17.42 5.48
C THR A 1176 1.72 16.27 6.11
N ASP A 1177 2.36 15.46 5.27
CA ASP A 1177 3.04 14.20 5.61
C ASP A 1177 4.34 14.39 6.43
N PRO A 1178 4.53 13.72 7.58
CA PRO A 1178 5.74 13.82 8.41
C PRO A 1178 6.78 12.73 8.10
N ALA A 1179 8.03 13.14 7.89
CA ALA A 1179 9.14 12.23 7.58
C ALA A 1179 9.82 11.62 8.83
N ILE A 1180 10.26 10.36 8.71
CA ILE A 1180 11.02 9.62 9.73
C ILE A 1180 12.47 10.14 9.81
N PRO A 1181 13.02 10.42 11.01
CA PRO A 1181 14.43 10.76 11.19
C PRO A 1181 15.29 9.51 11.48
N ASN A 1182 16.47 9.44 10.85
CA ASN A 1182 17.53 8.51 11.24
C ASN A 1182 18.79 9.31 11.64
N VAL A 1183 19.38 8.97 12.79
CA VAL A 1183 20.67 9.49 13.24
C VAL A 1183 21.80 8.55 12.76
N PRO A 1184 22.92 9.07 12.23
CA PRO A 1184 24.07 8.24 11.87
C PRO A 1184 25.07 8.10 13.04
N ILE A 1185 25.79 6.98 13.06
CA ILE A 1185 27.11 6.93 13.70
C ILE A 1185 28.13 6.36 12.68
N THR A 1186 29.20 7.10 12.44
CA THR A 1186 30.27 6.73 11.51
C THR A 1186 31.28 5.77 12.15
N GLN A 1187 31.71 4.74 11.40
CA GLN A 1187 32.94 4.01 11.74
C GLN A 1187 34.20 4.78 11.31
N SER A 1188 35.32 4.55 12.00
CA SER A 1188 36.65 4.78 11.43
C SER A 1188 37.68 3.81 12.01
N SER A 1189 38.17 2.92 11.14
CA SER A 1189 39.59 2.58 10.91
C SER A 1189 40.62 2.70 12.05
N ASN A 1190 41.52 1.73 12.31
CA ASN A 1190 41.92 0.51 11.58
C ASN A 1190 42.69 -0.44 12.52
N ASN A 1191 42.54 -1.77 12.37
CA ASN A 1191 43.63 -2.74 12.04
C ASN A 1191 43.28 -4.22 12.30
N GLN A 1192 43.31 -5.03 11.24
CA GLN A 1192 43.76 -6.44 11.15
C GLN A 1192 43.79 -7.32 12.42
N GLU A 1193 42.88 -8.29 12.54
CA GLU A 1193 43.21 -9.73 12.56
C GLU A 1193 41.96 -10.65 12.44
N LYS A 1194 42.21 -11.88 11.94
CA LYS A 1194 41.40 -13.13 11.95
C LYS A 1194 39.88 -13.05 12.24
N GLN A 1195 39.08 -13.07 11.17
CA GLN A 1195 37.64 -13.41 11.19
C GLN A 1195 37.39 -14.93 11.07
N PRO A 1196 36.55 -15.56 11.91
CA PRO A 1196 36.14 -16.96 11.77
C PRO A 1196 34.91 -17.14 10.84
N ILE A 1197 35.09 -17.96 9.82
CA ILE A 1197 34.12 -18.70 8.98
C ILE A 1197 32.61 -18.45 9.26
N THR A 1198 31.93 -17.72 8.36
CA THR A 1198 30.45 -17.71 8.26
C THR A 1198 29.99 -18.71 7.19
N ALA A 1199 28.83 -19.35 7.39
CA ALA A 1199 28.36 -20.46 6.55
C ALA A 1199 27.95 -20.04 5.12
N GLY A 1200 28.37 -20.83 4.12
CA GLY A 1200 27.99 -20.63 2.71
C GLY A 1200 26.61 -21.21 2.38
N ARG A 1201 25.92 -20.60 1.40
CA ARG A 1201 24.61 -21.06 0.92
C ARG A 1201 24.74 -22.35 0.10
N VAL A 1202 23.85 -23.31 0.35
CA VAL A 1202 23.79 -24.59 -0.40
C VAL A 1202 22.93 -24.41 -1.65
N TYR A 1203 23.47 -24.73 -2.83
CA TYR A 1203 22.70 -24.78 -4.08
C TYR A 1203 22.14 -26.19 -4.32
N TYR A 1204 20.84 -26.26 -4.64
CA TYR A 1204 20.24 -27.45 -5.24
C TYR A 1204 20.25 -27.30 -6.76
N VAL A 1205 20.84 -28.25 -7.48
CA VAL A 1205 20.93 -28.22 -8.94
C VAL A 1205 19.96 -29.25 -9.54
N PRO A 1206 18.84 -28.83 -10.17
CA PRO A 1206 17.92 -29.74 -10.85
C PRO A 1206 18.55 -30.32 -12.12
N GLU A 1207 17.99 -31.44 -12.61
CA GLU A 1207 18.62 -32.24 -13.67
C GLU A 1207 18.80 -31.50 -15.00
N THR A 1208 20.03 -31.54 -15.54
CA THR A 1208 20.26 -31.49 -16.98
C THR A 1208 21.24 -32.59 -17.41
N ASN A 1209 20.90 -33.32 -18.48
CA ASN A 1209 21.79 -34.22 -19.22
C ASN A 1209 22.51 -35.34 -18.42
N GLY A 1210 21.77 -36.03 -17.54
CA GLY A 1210 21.99 -37.48 -17.31
C GLY A 1210 23.23 -37.88 -16.49
N LYS A 1211 23.46 -37.23 -15.35
CA LYS A 1211 24.36 -37.74 -14.29
C LYS A 1211 23.66 -37.68 -12.93
N LYS A 1212 23.99 -38.63 -12.06
CA LYS A 1212 23.50 -38.69 -10.67
C LYS A 1212 24.08 -37.57 -9.81
N PRO A 1213 23.34 -37.09 -8.79
CA PRO A 1213 23.72 -35.91 -8.02
C PRO A 1213 24.96 -36.14 -7.16
N GLY A 1214 25.71 -35.05 -6.94
CA GLY A 1214 26.82 -34.95 -6.00
C GLY A 1214 26.97 -33.49 -5.58
N ILE A 1215 27.38 -33.26 -4.34
CA ILE A 1215 27.51 -31.92 -3.75
C ILE A 1215 28.79 -31.27 -4.27
N LEU A 1216 28.70 -30.02 -4.72
CA LEU A 1216 29.85 -29.17 -5.03
C LEU A 1216 29.95 -28.06 -3.97
N ILE A 1217 31.16 -27.81 -3.48
CA ILE A 1217 31.49 -26.65 -2.63
C ILE A 1217 32.70 -25.99 -3.30
N GLU A 1218 32.57 -24.74 -3.71
CA GLU A 1218 33.62 -24.03 -4.45
C GLU A 1218 33.90 -22.68 -3.78
N THR A 1219 35.11 -22.52 -3.24
CA THR A 1219 35.51 -21.36 -2.43
C THR A 1219 36.52 -20.48 -3.17
N GLY A 1220 36.02 -19.71 -4.14
CA GLY A 1220 36.63 -18.47 -4.60
C GLY A 1220 37.81 -18.53 -5.60
N TYR A 1221 38.21 -17.32 -5.99
CA TYR A 1221 39.33 -16.92 -6.84
C TYR A 1221 39.22 -17.11 -8.37
N GLN A 1222 39.52 -16.01 -9.09
CA GLN A 1222 39.51 -15.86 -10.55
C GLN A 1222 40.94 -15.93 -11.13
N PRO A 1223 41.13 -16.49 -12.34
CA PRO A 1223 42.31 -16.24 -13.16
C PRO A 1223 42.02 -15.24 -14.30
N THR A 1224 42.24 -13.96 -13.98
CA THR A 1224 42.75 -12.88 -14.86
C THR A 1224 42.79 -13.07 -16.38
N TYR A 1225 42.31 -12.08 -17.14
CA TYR A 1225 43.06 -11.55 -18.30
C TYR A 1225 42.83 -10.04 -18.50
N GLN A 1226 43.88 -9.31 -18.89
CA GLN A 1226 43.83 -7.86 -19.09
C GLN A 1226 43.83 -7.45 -20.58
N LYS A 1227 42.97 -6.46 -20.90
CA LYS A 1227 43.31 -5.22 -21.63
C LYS A 1227 44.02 -5.33 -23.00
N ALA A 1228 43.28 -5.06 -24.06
CA ALA A 1228 43.78 -4.44 -25.30
C ALA A 1228 42.69 -3.53 -25.92
N SER A 1229 43.06 -2.54 -26.74
CA SER A 1229 42.17 -1.42 -27.12
C SER A 1229 42.17 -1.13 -28.63
N VAL A 1230 41.05 -0.60 -29.15
CA VAL A 1230 40.90 0.25 -30.36
C VAL A 1230 41.36 -0.33 -31.72
N ALA A 1231 40.42 -0.47 -32.68
CA ALA A 1231 40.52 0.10 -34.04
C ALA A 1231 39.28 -0.15 -34.95
N THR A 1232 38.62 0.93 -35.38
CA THR A 1232 37.97 1.21 -36.69
C THR A 1232 37.44 0.09 -37.63
N PHE A 1233 36.20 0.28 -38.11
CA PHE A 1233 35.61 -0.33 -39.32
C PHE A 1233 36.41 -0.10 -40.61
N PRO A 1234 36.21 -0.95 -41.64
CA PRO A 1234 35.49 -0.49 -42.84
C PRO A 1234 34.46 -1.50 -43.42
N GLN A 1235 33.70 -1.07 -44.46
CA GLN A 1235 32.64 -1.82 -45.14
C GLN A 1235 33.11 -2.74 -46.32
N THR A 1236 32.14 -3.37 -47.00
CA THR A 1236 32.17 -4.15 -48.28
C THR A 1236 32.53 -5.64 -48.17
N GLY A 1237 31.92 -6.58 -48.91
CA GLY A 1237 30.70 -6.51 -49.74
C GLY A 1237 30.59 -7.64 -50.80
N ASN A 1238 29.41 -8.26 -50.96
CA ASN A 1238 29.00 -9.21 -52.04
C ASN A 1238 29.79 -10.56 -52.11
N ASP A 1239 29.32 -11.67 -52.76
CA ASP A 1239 28.07 -11.99 -53.48
C ASP A 1239 27.78 -13.52 -53.55
N SER A 1240 26.52 -13.92 -53.85
CA SER A 1240 26.03 -15.28 -54.27
C SER A 1240 26.30 -16.50 -53.34
N GLY A 1241 25.46 -17.55 -53.18
CA GLY A 1241 24.13 -18.01 -53.68
C GLY A 1241 23.84 -19.42 -53.06
N VAL A 1242 22.86 -20.28 -53.39
CA VAL A 1242 21.78 -20.36 -54.40
C VAL A 1242 20.63 -21.28 -53.88
N TRP A 1243 19.37 -20.87 -54.07
CA TRP A 1243 18.07 -21.60 -54.06
C TRP A 1243 17.91 -23.09 -53.64
N MET A 1244 16.92 -23.34 -52.75
CA MET A 1244 15.81 -24.29 -53.02
C MET A 1244 14.55 -24.00 -52.14
N GLN A 1245 13.36 -24.36 -52.63
CA GLN A 1245 12.04 -24.18 -51.98
C GLN A 1245 11.34 -25.54 -51.78
N VAL A 1246 10.41 -25.64 -50.81
CA VAL A 1246 9.18 -26.49 -50.89
C VAL A 1246 8.02 -25.80 -50.15
N LEU A 1247 6.79 -25.97 -50.66
CA LEU A 1247 5.53 -25.48 -50.08
C LEU A 1247 4.71 -26.62 -49.43
N GLY A 1248 4.17 -26.38 -48.23
CA GLY A 1248 2.73 -26.52 -47.89
C GLY A 1248 2.02 -27.89 -47.73
N VAL A 1249 0.96 -27.82 -46.90
CA VAL A 1249 -0.23 -28.72 -46.82
C VAL A 1249 -0.08 -30.01 -45.98
N LEU A 1250 -1.23 -30.57 -45.55
CA LEU A 1250 -1.46 -31.19 -44.22
C LEU A 1250 -2.39 -32.44 -44.28
N ILE A 1251 -2.65 -33.08 -43.12
CA ILE A 1251 -3.61 -34.19 -42.83
C ILE A 1251 -3.10 -35.63 -43.14
N GLY A 1252 -3.26 -36.59 -42.20
CA GLY A 1252 -2.78 -37.99 -42.44
C GLY A 1252 -3.02 -39.16 -41.45
N ILE A 1253 -3.48 -38.96 -40.20
CA ILE A 1253 -4.18 -39.93 -39.29
C ILE A 1253 -3.66 -41.41 -39.13
N LEU A 1254 -3.42 -41.81 -37.86
CA LEU A 1254 -3.47 -43.16 -37.21
C LEU A 1254 -2.31 -44.22 -37.27
N THR A 1255 -1.82 -44.52 -36.04
CA THR A 1255 -1.51 -45.85 -35.42
C THR A 1255 -0.20 -46.66 -35.58
N LEU A 1256 0.16 -47.25 -34.41
CA LEU A 1256 0.89 -48.51 -34.13
C LEU A 1256 2.41 -48.57 -34.34
N GLY A 1257 3.14 -48.89 -33.26
CA GLY A 1257 4.60 -49.07 -33.27
C GLY A 1257 5.26 -49.32 -31.91
N VAL A 1258 4.79 -50.28 -31.11
CA VAL A 1258 5.46 -50.65 -29.83
C VAL A 1258 6.73 -51.47 -30.12
N ILE A 1259 7.89 -50.98 -29.68
CA ILE A 1259 9.12 -51.77 -29.48
C ILE A 1259 9.76 -51.39 -28.13
N ASP A 1260 10.13 -52.41 -27.35
CA ASP A 1260 10.85 -52.37 -26.07
C ASP A 1260 12.37 -52.54 -26.31
N ILE A 1261 13.16 -52.65 -25.22
CA ILE A 1261 14.62 -52.92 -25.12
C ILE A 1261 15.43 -51.60 -25.08
N LYS A 1262 15.73 -51.04 -23.89
CA LYS A 1262 16.51 -51.54 -22.73
C LYS A 1262 18.03 -51.59 -22.98
N LYS A 1263 18.77 -51.20 -21.92
CA LYS A 1263 20.24 -51.23 -21.74
C LYS A 1263 20.97 -50.05 -22.41
N LEU A 1264 22.00 -49.44 -21.79
CA LEU A 1264 22.72 -49.83 -20.58
C LEU A 1264 23.27 -48.60 -19.81
N HIS A 1265 23.20 -48.63 -18.47
CA HIS A 1265 23.95 -47.90 -17.41
C HIS A 1265 24.31 -46.38 -17.60
N HIS A 1266 24.27 -45.55 -16.54
CA HIS A 1266 24.61 -45.90 -15.17
C HIS A 1266 23.83 -45.17 -14.05
#